data_AF-A0A7V9NIX3-F1
#
_entry.id   AF-A0A7V9NIX3-F1
#
_cell.length_a   1.000
_cell.length_b   1.000
_cell.length_c   1.000
_cell.angle_alpha   90.00
_cell.angle_beta   90.00
_cell.angle_gamma   90.00
#
_symmetry.space_group_name_H-M   'P 1'
#
loop_
_entity.id
_entity.type
_entity.pdbx_description
1 polymer ?
#
loop_
_entity_poly.entity_id
_entity_poly.type
_entity_poly.pdbx_seq_one_letter_code
_entity_poly.pdbx_strand_id
1 'polypeptide(L)'
;MRTKILRRCCLLAGLLTVPAALPLIGGQSGARLEPNLPKPVQLSPAETARLAEELRQKVQVEMPPGLELTLWAPEALIVDPIAIDVDPHGTVYVASSSRNNLPLDIRGHPNWFPIVHTLKTVEDLRSFYEKEMAPARSAENAWIPDRNKDGSRDIRDLTEFKERLYRLKDTNGDGRADFSQVMAEGFNADPTWDVAGGVLYHEGDLIFGVPPGIYRLKDTTGDGVIDQQRTISEGYNVHPAFGGHGISGLIMGPDGRLYWEVGDMGFSVVDQEGRRWSYPHEGGVFRSEPDGSGFEVFATGIRNLQEFSFDEHGNLISVDNDGDHQGEHERLVYIPYGSDSGWRSTWQYGKYTDPKNNRYNVWMDEGLFKPRHAGQGAHIIPPVAPYHAGPSGMVYNPGTALSEEWRNHFFVTSFPGAPANARIHAFTLKEDGAGFALDTDKVLLQGILAVGLRFGPEGAMYVTDWVTGWDSNNAGRLWKLDAPAAAGSPMRKEVQGLLIEDFAARALPDVVTLLRHADMRIRQKAQFEIVRRGDSKPLVAVAADPAHRLARLHAMWGIGQLARKDAQHAAHLAALLKDGDAEVRAQAAKVLGDVRHRASGDALVPLLADAAPRVRFFATEALGRVRHTAAAAPIVEMLGENDDRDVYLRHAGSLALSQIAEPSMLEGLAKHPSRGVRLAATVALRRMKHPGVERFLADADEGIAAEAARAINDDGSIAAAVPALARVLGTRPLTNEPFLR
;
A
#
# COMPACT_ATOMS: atom_id res chain seq x y z
N MET A 1 -72.25 -22.70 -9.13
CA MET A 1 -72.80 -23.57 -10.19
C MET A 1 -71.96 -24.84 -10.22
N ARG A 2 -72.58 -25.99 -9.93
CA ARG A 2 -72.11 -27.39 -10.11
C ARG A 2 -70.81 -27.89 -9.44
N THR A 3 -71.08 -28.84 -8.56
CA THR A 3 -70.34 -29.89 -7.87
C THR A 3 -69.66 -30.95 -8.76
N LYS A 4 -68.74 -31.73 -8.14
CA LYS A 4 -68.39 -33.17 -8.35
C LYS A 4 -67.42 -33.51 -9.51
N ILE A 5 -66.46 -34.47 -9.47
CA ILE A 5 -66.15 -35.74 -8.75
C ILE A 5 -64.66 -36.10 -9.08
N LEU A 6 -63.75 -36.45 -8.15
CA LEU A 6 -63.41 -37.74 -7.49
C LEU A 6 -62.69 -38.84 -8.33
N ARG A 7 -61.44 -39.22 -7.93
CA ARG A 7 -60.87 -40.60 -7.71
C ARG A 7 -59.33 -40.53 -7.62
N ARG A 8 -58.71 -40.71 -6.44
CA ARG A 8 -58.19 -41.94 -5.78
C ARG A 8 -57.04 -42.66 -6.51
N CYS A 9 -55.84 -42.67 -5.92
CA CYS A 9 -55.13 -43.87 -5.44
C CYS A 9 -53.88 -43.50 -4.61
N CYS A 10 -53.72 -44.18 -3.47
CA CYS A 10 -52.54 -44.15 -2.60
C CYS A 10 -51.48 -45.17 -3.09
N LEU A 11 -50.18 -44.88 -2.94
CA LEU A 11 -49.24 -45.62 -2.05
C LEU A 11 -47.77 -45.17 -2.27
N LEU A 12 -47.15 -44.84 -1.12
CA LEU A 12 -45.78 -45.10 -0.65
C LEU A 12 -44.50 -44.64 -1.40
N ALA A 13 -43.68 -43.98 -0.57
CA ALA A 13 -42.22 -44.12 -0.38
C ALA A 13 -41.27 -43.38 -1.34
N GLY A 14 -40.60 -42.38 -0.78
CA GLY A 14 -39.46 -41.69 -1.38
C GLY A 14 -39.08 -40.43 -0.61
N LEU A 15 -38.60 -40.60 0.62
CA LEU A 15 -37.90 -39.54 1.37
C LEU A 15 -36.63 -39.18 0.58
N LEU A 16 -36.67 -38.06 -0.15
CA LEU A 16 -35.48 -37.36 -0.60
C LEU A 16 -35.54 -35.97 0.03
N THR A 17 -34.92 -35.87 1.19
CA THR A 17 -34.53 -34.62 1.83
C THR A 17 -33.66 -33.85 0.83
N VAL A 18 -34.21 -32.76 0.29
CA VAL A 18 -33.40 -31.71 -0.34
C VAL A 18 -32.52 -31.16 0.79
N PRO A 19 -31.18 -31.24 0.71
CA PRO A 19 -30.35 -30.58 1.70
C PRO A 19 -30.60 -29.09 1.53
N ALA A 20 -31.01 -28.44 2.62
CA ALA A 20 -30.93 -27.00 2.74
C ALA A 20 -29.52 -26.58 2.30
N ALA A 21 -29.44 -25.64 1.36
CA ALA A 21 -28.19 -24.97 1.03
C ALA A 21 -27.63 -24.38 2.34
N LEU A 22 -26.61 -25.04 2.87
CA LEU A 22 -25.77 -24.51 3.93
C LEU A 22 -25.20 -23.17 3.42
N PRO A 23 -25.21 -22.11 4.24
CA PRO A 23 -24.40 -20.96 3.91
C PRO A 23 -22.96 -21.46 3.83
N LEU A 24 -22.27 -21.16 2.72
CA LEU A 24 -20.81 -21.21 2.63
C LEU A 24 -20.27 -20.18 3.62
N ILE A 25 -20.31 -20.50 4.90
CA ILE A 25 -19.44 -19.91 5.90
C ILE A 25 -18.09 -20.55 5.59
N GLY A 26 -17.25 -19.81 4.86
CA GLY A 26 -15.84 -20.14 4.74
C GLY A 26 -15.31 -20.44 6.12
N GLY A 27 -14.77 -21.64 6.32
CA GLY A 27 -14.06 -21.97 7.54
C GLY A 27 -12.97 -20.92 7.71
N GLN A 28 -13.07 -20.08 8.73
CA GLN A 28 -12.06 -19.10 9.07
C GLN A 28 -10.75 -19.85 9.30
N SER A 29 -9.83 -19.76 8.34
CA SER A 29 -8.46 -20.26 8.43
C SER A 29 -7.63 -19.32 9.30
N GLY A 30 -8.07 -19.13 10.56
CA GLY A 30 -7.21 -18.52 11.57
C GLY A 30 -5.91 -19.31 11.60
N ALA A 31 -4.77 -18.61 11.48
CA ALA A 31 -3.47 -19.24 11.51
C ALA A 31 -3.35 -20.04 12.81
N ARG A 32 -2.97 -21.31 12.73
CA ARG A 32 -2.71 -22.08 13.93
C ARG A 32 -1.39 -21.60 14.52
N LEU A 33 -1.46 -20.80 15.57
CA LEU A 33 -0.29 -20.36 16.33
C LEU A 33 0.31 -21.52 17.12
N GLU A 34 1.61 -21.47 17.32
CA GLU A 34 2.34 -22.45 18.12
C GLU A 34 1.98 -22.31 19.60
N PRO A 35 1.57 -23.41 20.27
CA PRO A 35 1.15 -23.34 21.67
C PRO A 35 2.33 -23.19 22.64
N ASN A 36 3.54 -23.59 22.23
CA ASN A 36 4.73 -23.58 23.07
C ASN A 36 5.77 -22.65 22.47
N LEU A 37 5.80 -21.41 22.93
CA LEU A 37 6.77 -20.42 22.47
C LEU A 37 8.11 -20.55 23.21
N PRO A 38 9.22 -20.10 22.58
CA PRO A 38 10.51 -19.99 23.25
C PRO A 38 10.41 -19.15 24.53
N LYS A 39 11.25 -19.47 25.53
CA LYS A 39 11.31 -18.67 26.76
C LYS A 39 11.78 -17.24 26.44
N PRO A 40 11.27 -16.22 27.15
CA PRO A 40 11.80 -14.87 27.05
C PRO A 40 13.30 -14.84 27.36
N VAL A 41 14.02 -13.98 26.65
CA VAL A 41 15.45 -13.71 26.86
C VAL A 41 15.58 -12.42 27.66
N GLN A 42 16.40 -12.48 28.72
CA GLN A 42 16.78 -11.32 29.52
C GLN A 42 18.31 -11.27 29.61
N LEU A 43 18.89 -10.15 29.20
CA LEU A 43 20.31 -9.89 29.32
C LEU A 43 20.59 -9.02 30.54
N SER A 44 21.77 -9.18 31.15
CA SER A 44 22.24 -8.24 32.16
C SER A 44 22.76 -6.94 31.52
N PRO A 45 22.74 -5.80 32.24
CA PRO A 45 23.31 -4.54 31.74
C PRO A 45 24.79 -4.64 31.33
N ALA A 46 25.56 -5.52 31.98
CA ALA A 46 26.95 -5.76 31.62
C ALA A 46 27.08 -6.50 30.28
N GLU A 47 26.18 -7.45 30.00
CA GLU A 47 26.16 -8.18 28.74
C GLU A 47 25.72 -7.28 27.58
N THR A 48 24.67 -6.46 27.76
CA THR A 48 24.20 -5.51 26.74
C THR A 48 25.28 -4.49 26.40
N ALA A 49 25.94 -3.91 27.41
CA ALA A 49 27.04 -2.96 27.21
C ALA A 49 28.22 -3.59 26.46
N ARG A 50 28.63 -4.81 26.85
CA ARG A 50 29.72 -5.54 26.18
C ARG A 50 29.39 -5.81 24.71
N LEU A 51 28.21 -6.36 24.43
CA LEU A 51 27.78 -6.69 23.06
C LEU A 51 27.70 -5.43 22.19
N ALA A 52 27.21 -4.32 22.75
CA ALA A 52 27.16 -3.05 22.05
C ALA A 52 28.55 -2.55 21.65
N GLU A 53 29.51 -2.53 22.58
CA GLU A 53 30.88 -2.09 22.31
C GLU A 53 31.56 -2.98 21.25
N GLU A 54 31.47 -4.31 21.41
CA GLU A 54 32.07 -5.26 20.48
C GLU A 54 31.50 -5.13 19.05
N LEU A 55 30.19 -4.96 18.92
CA LEU A 55 29.55 -4.80 17.61
C LEU A 55 29.85 -3.44 16.99
N ARG A 56 29.90 -2.38 17.80
CA ARG A 56 30.17 -1.04 17.26
C ARG A 56 31.57 -0.91 16.68
N GLN A 57 32.55 -1.62 17.24
CA GLN A 57 33.90 -1.72 16.69
C GLN A 57 33.98 -2.49 15.36
N LYS A 58 33.05 -3.43 15.12
CA LYS A 58 33.02 -4.27 13.91
C LYS A 58 32.24 -3.63 12.76
N VAL A 59 31.28 -2.75 13.05
CA VAL A 59 30.37 -2.18 12.07
C VAL A 59 30.85 -0.79 11.67
N GLN A 60 31.40 -0.68 10.47
CA GLN A 60 31.80 0.59 9.90
C GLN A 60 30.58 1.27 9.27
N VAL A 61 30.34 2.52 9.62
CA VAL A 61 29.26 3.32 9.04
C VAL A 61 29.75 4.70 8.65
N GLU A 62 29.08 5.28 7.67
CA GLU A 62 29.24 6.68 7.30
C GLU A 62 27.92 7.42 7.54
N MET A 63 28.00 8.59 8.17
CA MET A 63 26.85 9.44 8.52
C MET A 63 27.26 10.92 8.46
N PRO A 64 26.33 11.84 8.18
CA PRO A 64 26.59 13.26 8.32
C PRO A 64 26.87 13.64 9.79
N PRO A 65 27.62 14.74 10.05
CA PRO A 65 27.88 15.22 11.39
C PRO A 65 26.59 15.49 12.20
N GLY A 66 26.67 15.29 13.51
CA GLY A 66 25.55 15.58 14.42
C GLY A 66 24.57 14.42 14.62
N LEU A 67 24.81 13.27 14.00
CA LEU A 67 24.09 12.03 14.24
C LEU A 67 24.96 10.98 14.96
N GLU A 68 24.29 10.12 15.72
CA GLU A 68 24.90 9.00 16.42
C GLU A 68 24.06 7.73 16.18
N LEU A 69 24.75 6.62 15.90
CA LEU A 69 24.14 5.30 15.72
C LEU A 69 24.60 4.38 16.85
N THR A 70 23.69 3.97 17.71
CA THR A 70 23.94 3.07 18.84
C THR A 70 23.23 1.73 18.64
N LEU A 71 23.87 0.64 19.05
CA LEU A 71 23.20 -0.66 19.06
C LEU A 71 22.09 -0.64 20.12
N TRP A 72 20.85 -0.88 19.69
CA TRP A 72 19.71 -0.94 20.59
C TRP A 72 19.41 -2.38 21.03
N ALA A 73 19.29 -3.32 20.10
CA ALA A 73 19.11 -4.74 20.41
C ALA A 73 20.15 -5.61 19.68
N PRO A 74 20.91 -6.47 20.40
CA PRO A 74 21.87 -7.39 19.79
C PRO A 74 21.18 -8.65 19.23
N GLU A 75 21.95 -9.45 18.49
CA GLU A 75 21.55 -10.76 17.91
C GLU A 75 21.04 -11.77 18.96
N ALA A 76 21.41 -11.60 20.23
CA ALA A 76 20.87 -12.41 21.32
C ALA A 76 19.38 -12.16 21.60
N LEU A 77 18.83 -11.02 21.16
CA LEU A 77 17.44 -10.62 21.38
C LEU A 77 16.56 -10.77 20.14
N ILE A 78 17.13 -10.80 18.94
CA ILE A 78 16.37 -10.79 17.69
C ILE A 78 17.16 -11.44 16.56
N VAL A 79 16.45 -12.09 15.64
CA VAL A 79 17.01 -12.66 14.42
C VAL A 79 16.11 -12.31 13.24
N ASP A 80 16.71 -12.13 12.06
CA ASP A 80 16.03 -11.89 10.79
C ASP A 80 14.88 -10.85 10.87
N PRO A 81 15.13 -9.63 11.39
CA PRO A 81 14.09 -8.62 11.59
C PRO A 81 13.72 -7.95 10.27
N ILE A 82 12.42 -7.79 10.02
CA ILE A 82 11.89 -7.20 8.78
C ILE A 82 11.12 -5.93 9.13
N ALA A 83 9.82 -6.06 9.40
CA ALA A 83 8.95 -4.95 9.77
C ALA A 83 9.08 -4.63 11.25
N ILE A 84 8.96 -3.34 11.58
CA ILE A 84 9.11 -2.82 12.94
C ILE A 84 7.98 -1.83 13.23
N ASP A 85 7.50 -1.85 14.47
CA ASP A 85 6.71 -0.75 15.05
C ASP A 85 7.07 -0.50 16.50
N VAL A 86 6.79 0.72 16.98
CA VAL A 86 7.13 1.16 18.34
C VAL A 86 5.91 1.76 19.02
N ASP A 87 5.54 1.23 20.18
CA ASP A 87 4.43 1.79 20.95
C ASP A 87 4.81 3.10 21.67
N PRO A 88 3.83 3.84 22.21
CA PRO A 88 4.12 5.06 22.96
C PRO A 88 5.03 4.90 24.18
N HIS A 89 5.17 3.70 24.74
CA HIS A 89 6.02 3.40 25.88
C HIS A 89 7.44 3.00 25.47
N GLY A 90 7.74 2.92 24.17
CA GLY A 90 9.05 2.51 23.65
C GLY A 90 9.23 0.99 23.59
N THR A 91 8.16 0.20 23.74
CA THR A 91 8.19 -1.23 23.41
C THR A 91 8.28 -1.36 21.90
N VAL A 92 9.24 -2.16 21.43
CA VAL A 92 9.44 -2.40 20.00
C VAL A 92 8.85 -3.74 19.62
N TYR A 93 8.04 -3.75 18.57
CA TYR A 93 7.45 -4.94 17.97
C TYR A 93 8.12 -5.20 16.63
N VAL A 94 8.54 -6.44 16.39
CA VAL A 94 9.28 -6.81 15.18
C VAL A 94 8.68 -8.07 14.56
N ALA A 95 8.34 -7.99 13.28
CA ALA A 95 8.08 -9.16 12.46
C ALA A 95 9.43 -9.75 12.00
N SER A 96 9.59 -11.05 12.15
CA SER A 96 10.80 -11.79 11.79
C SER A 96 10.42 -12.97 10.92
N SER A 97 11.20 -13.16 9.85
CA SER A 97 10.98 -14.25 8.90
C SER A 97 12.18 -15.16 8.81
N SER A 98 11.92 -16.47 8.95
CA SER A 98 12.90 -17.51 8.69
C SER A 98 12.82 -18.08 7.28
N ARG A 99 11.95 -17.53 6.42
CA ARG A 99 11.71 -18.02 5.07
C ARG A 99 12.88 -17.70 4.15
N ASN A 100 13.60 -18.76 3.77
CA ASN A 100 14.65 -18.69 2.75
C ASN A 100 14.13 -19.19 1.41
N ASN A 101 14.12 -18.30 0.42
CA ASN A 101 13.63 -18.58 -0.93
C ASN A 101 12.15 -19.00 -0.97
N LEU A 102 11.31 -18.41 -0.12
CA LEU A 102 9.86 -18.57 -0.15
C LEU A 102 9.14 -17.20 -0.17
N PRO A 103 8.00 -17.09 -0.90
CA PRO A 103 7.45 -18.01 -1.89
C PRO A 103 8.48 -18.33 -2.98
N LEU A 104 8.25 -19.46 -3.65
CA LEU A 104 9.23 -20.04 -4.56
C LEU A 104 9.56 -19.07 -5.69
N ASP A 105 10.84 -18.78 -5.86
CA ASP A 105 11.32 -17.98 -6.98
C ASP A 105 11.13 -18.73 -8.30
N ILE A 106 10.11 -18.34 -9.05
CA ILE A 106 9.76 -18.98 -10.31
C ILE A 106 10.74 -18.68 -11.45
N ARG A 107 11.71 -17.77 -11.30
CA ARG A 107 12.70 -17.47 -12.36
C ARG A 107 13.52 -18.70 -12.75
N GLY A 108 13.71 -19.63 -11.82
CA GLY A 108 14.32 -20.94 -12.06
C GLY A 108 13.41 -21.96 -12.77
N HIS A 109 12.13 -21.64 -12.98
CA HIS A 109 11.09 -22.54 -13.50
C HIS A 109 10.31 -21.96 -14.70
N PRO A 110 10.95 -21.74 -15.86
CA PRO A 110 10.28 -21.13 -17.02
C PRO A 110 9.05 -21.90 -17.54
N ASN A 111 9.00 -23.21 -17.31
CA ASN A 111 7.86 -24.06 -17.64
C ASN A 111 6.61 -23.75 -16.79
N TRP A 112 6.76 -23.10 -15.64
CA TRP A 112 5.65 -22.70 -14.79
C TRP A 112 5.01 -21.37 -15.23
N PHE A 113 5.73 -20.50 -15.94
CA PHE A 113 5.22 -19.17 -16.32
C PHE A 113 3.85 -19.21 -17.01
N PRO A 114 3.59 -20.07 -18.03
CA PRO A 114 2.28 -20.07 -18.68
C PRO A 114 1.13 -20.52 -17.76
N ILE A 115 1.44 -21.27 -16.69
CA ILE A 115 0.45 -21.76 -15.73
C ILE A 115 0.24 -20.73 -14.63
N VAL A 116 1.32 -20.19 -14.05
CA VAL A 116 1.27 -19.20 -12.97
C VAL A 116 0.44 -17.97 -13.39
N HIS A 117 0.62 -17.47 -14.60
CA HIS A 117 -0.15 -16.32 -15.10
C HIS A 117 -1.63 -16.65 -15.40
N THR A 118 -2.09 -17.90 -15.22
CA THR A 118 -3.52 -18.24 -15.27
C THR A 118 -4.19 -18.26 -13.90
N LEU A 119 -3.41 -18.25 -12.82
CA LEU A 119 -3.91 -18.27 -11.45
C LEU A 119 -4.61 -16.94 -11.13
N LYS A 120 -5.71 -17.00 -10.38
CA LYS A 120 -6.53 -15.81 -10.06
C LYS A 120 -6.88 -15.69 -8.59
N THR A 121 -6.61 -16.72 -7.80
CA THR A 121 -7.00 -16.83 -6.40
C THR A 121 -5.93 -17.55 -5.60
N VAL A 122 -5.94 -17.40 -4.28
CA VAL A 122 -5.08 -18.17 -3.36
C VAL A 122 -5.40 -19.67 -3.48
N GLU A 123 -6.65 -20.03 -3.73
CA GLU A 123 -7.07 -21.41 -4.02
C GLU A 123 -6.42 -21.96 -5.28
N ASP A 124 -6.34 -21.17 -6.36
CA ASP A 124 -5.65 -21.59 -7.58
C ASP A 124 -4.16 -21.83 -7.31
N LEU A 125 -3.51 -20.97 -6.52
CA LEU A 125 -2.12 -21.13 -6.11
C LEU A 125 -1.92 -22.39 -5.27
N ARG A 126 -2.81 -22.64 -4.30
CA ARG A 126 -2.79 -23.86 -3.48
C ARG A 126 -2.91 -25.11 -4.35
N SER A 127 -3.89 -25.15 -5.25
CA SER A 127 -4.07 -26.26 -6.18
C SER A 127 -2.90 -26.43 -7.15
N PHE A 128 -2.26 -25.33 -7.55
CA PHE A 128 -1.03 -25.37 -8.34
C PHE A 128 0.09 -26.09 -7.58
N TYR A 129 0.36 -25.69 -6.33
CA TYR A 129 1.36 -26.37 -5.50
C TYR A 129 1.00 -27.83 -5.21
N GLU A 130 -0.25 -28.15 -4.91
CA GLU A 130 -0.70 -29.53 -4.66
C GLU A 130 -0.41 -30.46 -5.85
N LYS A 131 -0.47 -29.92 -7.08
CA LYS A 131 -0.22 -30.66 -8.31
C LYS A 131 1.25 -30.68 -8.70
N GLU A 132 1.91 -29.53 -8.72
CA GLU A 132 3.30 -29.42 -9.17
C GLU A 132 4.29 -29.93 -8.11
N MET A 133 3.87 -29.95 -6.85
CA MET A 133 4.66 -30.39 -5.70
C MET A 133 4.01 -31.54 -4.95
N ALA A 134 3.36 -32.46 -5.66
CA ALA A 134 2.85 -33.70 -5.07
C ALA A 134 4.00 -34.64 -4.64
N PRO A 135 3.83 -35.47 -3.59
CA PRO A 135 4.85 -36.44 -3.16
C PRO A 135 5.34 -37.38 -4.28
N ALA A 136 4.45 -37.76 -5.20
CA ALA A 136 4.78 -38.59 -6.36
C ALA A 136 5.79 -37.95 -7.33
N ARG A 137 5.98 -36.62 -7.26
CA ARG A 137 6.91 -35.83 -8.08
C ARG A 137 8.17 -35.43 -7.32
N SER A 138 8.41 -35.97 -6.13
CA SER A 138 9.59 -35.69 -5.29
C SER A 138 10.93 -35.74 -6.05
N ALA A 139 11.07 -36.67 -6.99
CA ALA A 139 12.28 -36.77 -7.83
C ALA A 139 12.46 -35.57 -8.80
N GLU A 140 11.37 -35.02 -9.34
CA GLU A 140 11.38 -33.82 -10.18
C GLU A 140 11.66 -32.56 -9.34
N ASN A 141 11.25 -32.58 -8.08
CA ASN A 141 11.40 -31.50 -7.12
C ASN A 141 12.71 -31.54 -6.33
N ALA A 142 13.75 -32.23 -6.86
CA ALA A 142 15.06 -32.34 -6.21
C ALA A 142 15.76 -31.00 -5.93
N TRP A 143 15.30 -29.91 -6.55
CA TRP A 143 15.81 -28.56 -6.39
C TRP A 143 15.35 -27.88 -5.08
N ILE A 144 14.27 -28.34 -4.46
CA ILE A 144 13.92 -27.94 -3.09
C ILE A 144 14.57 -28.88 -2.07
N PRO A 145 15.07 -28.37 -0.93
CA PRO A 145 15.52 -29.22 0.17
C PRO A 145 14.35 -30.03 0.75
N ASP A 146 14.62 -31.29 1.13
CA ASP A 146 13.74 -32.08 2.02
C ASP A 146 13.92 -31.53 3.44
N ARG A 147 13.08 -30.57 3.80
CA ARG A 147 13.17 -29.76 5.02
C ARG A 147 12.57 -30.52 6.21
N ASN A 148 11.47 -31.23 5.98
CA ASN A 148 10.80 -32.00 7.03
C ASN A 148 11.47 -33.37 7.28
N LYS A 149 12.41 -33.78 6.42
CA LYS A 149 13.23 -35.00 6.50
C LYS A 149 12.41 -36.28 6.42
N ASP A 150 11.31 -36.27 5.67
CA ASP A 150 10.45 -37.44 5.49
C ASP A 150 10.79 -38.27 4.23
N GLY A 151 11.80 -37.83 3.46
CA GLY A 151 12.26 -38.50 2.25
C GLY A 151 11.52 -38.06 0.99
N SER A 152 10.54 -37.17 1.09
CA SER A 152 9.78 -36.59 -0.01
C SER A 152 10.05 -35.10 -0.12
N ARG A 153 10.33 -34.61 -1.33
CA ARG A 153 10.51 -33.19 -1.65
C ARG A 153 9.21 -32.66 -2.26
N ASP A 154 8.34 -32.12 -1.43
CA ASP A 154 6.96 -31.81 -1.80
C ASP A 154 6.41 -30.57 -1.10
N ILE A 155 5.11 -30.30 -1.31
CA ILE A 155 4.42 -29.14 -0.77
C ILE A 155 4.58 -28.98 0.75
N ARG A 156 4.78 -30.08 1.50
CA ARG A 156 4.94 -30.04 2.96
C ARG A 156 6.25 -29.37 3.38
N ASP A 157 7.28 -29.41 2.53
CA ASP A 157 8.53 -28.69 2.80
C ASP A 157 8.36 -27.17 2.83
N LEU A 158 7.33 -26.63 2.16
CA LEU A 158 7.02 -25.20 2.16
C LEU A 158 6.43 -24.73 3.49
N THR A 159 5.93 -25.67 4.30
CA THR A 159 5.26 -25.41 5.58
C THR A 159 6.21 -25.51 6.77
N GLU A 160 7.51 -25.72 6.58
CA GLU A 160 8.47 -25.89 7.68
C GLU A 160 8.95 -24.56 8.29
N PHE A 161 9.00 -23.49 7.50
CA PHE A 161 9.46 -22.19 7.99
C PHE A 161 8.34 -21.44 8.68
N LYS A 162 8.67 -20.85 9.83
CA LYS A 162 7.71 -20.12 10.65
C LYS A 162 8.02 -18.63 10.64
N GLU A 163 6.97 -17.83 10.69
CA GLU A 163 7.09 -16.40 10.99
C GLU A 163 6.97 -16.19 12.50
N ARG A 164 7.61 -15.12 12.98
CA ARG A 164 7.60 -14.75 14.38
C ARG A 164 7.27 -13.28 14.56
N LEU A 165 6.55 -13.01 15.64
CA LEU A 165 6.33 -11.66 16.15
C LEU A 165 7.04 -11.54 17.49
N TYR A 166 7.98 -10.58 17.57
CA TYR A 166 8.76 -10.31 18.76
C TYR A 166 8.28 -9.05 19.48
N ARG A 167 8.46 -9.03 20.80
CA ARG A 167 8.37 -7.86 21.67
C ARG A 167 9.72 -7.64 22.36
N LEU A 168 10.32 -6.48 22.14
CA LEU A 168 11.58 -6.07 22.74
C LEU A 168 11.39 -4.87 23.67
N LYS A 169 12.14 -4.84 24.77
CA LYS A 169 12.08 -3.76 25.76
C LYS A 169 13.46 -3.43 26.31
N ASP A 170 13.66 -2.14 26.58
CA ASP A 170 14.66 -1.66 27.53
C ASP A 170 13.99 -1.60 28.90
N THR A 171 14.25 -2.59 29.76
CA THR A 171 13.58 -2.71 31.06
C THR A 171 14.22 -1.87 32.16
N ASN A 172 15.43 -1.35 31.92
CA ASN A 172 16.22 -0.62 32.91
C ASN A 172 16.42 0.87 32.58
N GLY A 173 16.09 1.29 31.36
CA GLY A 173 16.12 2.67 30.87
C GLY A 173 17.52 3.17 30.49
N ASP A 174 18.49 2.28 30.24
CA ASP A 174 19.86 2.64 29.84
C ASP A 174 20.01 3.00 28.36
N GLY A 175 18.92 2.92 27.60
CA GLY A 175 18.88 3.20 26.16
C GLY A 175 19.16 1.98 25.28
N ARG A 176 19.22 0.76 25.84
CA ARG A 176 19.41 -0.50 25.12
C ARG A 176 18.35 -1.51 25.52
N ALA A 177 17.89 -2.30 24.56
CA ALA A 177 17.04 -3.43 24.85
C ALA A 177 17.82 -4.49 25.64
N ASP A 178 17.22 -4.98 26.72
CA ASP A 178 17.74 -6.07 27.55
C ASP A 178 16.74 -7.23 27.65
N PHE A 179 15.54 -7.08 27.08
CA PHE A 179 14.50 -8.10 27.08
C PHE A 179 13.96 -8.36 25.67
N SER A 180 13.70 -9.64 25.37
CA SER A 180 12.98 -10.07 24.17
C SER A 180 12.06 -11.26 24.46
N GLN A 181 10.89 -11.26 23.83
CA GLN A 181 9.91 -12.35 23.92
C GLN A 181 9.25 -12.55 22.56
N VAL A 182 9.13 -13.82 22.14
CA VAL A 182 8.26 -14.20 21.03
C VAL A 182 6.82 -14.12 21.52
N MET A 183 6.00 -13.29 20.88
CA MET A 183 4.58 -13.14 21.19
C MET A 183 3.72 -14.13 20.41
N ALA A 184 4.11 -14.43 19.18
CA ALA A 184 3.47 -15.40 18.31
C ALA A 184 4.52 -16.05 17.40
N GLU A 185 4.39 -17.36 17.17
CA GLU A 185 5.15 -18.14 16.19
C GLU A 185 4.16 -19.01 15.42
N GLY A 186 4.42 -19.24 14.13
CA GLY A 186 3.62 -20.12 13.29
C GLY A 186 3.54 -19.57 11.88
N PHE A 187 2.32 -19.34 11.39
CA PHE A 187 2.11 -18.65 10.10
C PHE A 187 2.70 -19.41 8.91
N ASN A 188 2.53 -20.73 8.94
CA ASN A 188 3.15 -21.68 8.02
C ASN A 188 2.25 -22.86 7.66
N ALA A 189 1.03 -22.89 8.19
CA ALA A 189 0.11 -24.01 8.03
C ALA A 189 -0.41 -24.19 6.59
N ASP A 190 -0.28 -23.16 5.75
CA ASP A 190 -0.66 -23.22 4.35
C ASP A 190 0.56 -22.82 3.49
N PRO A 191 0.83 -23.55 2.39
CA PRO A 191 2.01 -23.36 1.53
C PRO A 191 2.00 -22.05 0.73
N THR A 192 0.88 -21.32 0.73
CA THR A 192 0.76 -20.00 0.09
C THR A 192 1.28 -18.85 0.95
N TRP A 193 1.69 -19.15 2.19
CA TRP A 193 2.23 -18.17 3.12
C TRP A 193 3.62 -17.68 2.69
N ASP A 194 3.86 -16.41 2.97
CA ASP A 194 5.07 -15.67 2.65
C ASP A 194 5.62 -14.99 3.92
N VAL A 195 6.69 -14.22 3.77
CA VAL A 195 7.29 -13.31 4.72
C VAL A 195 6.23 -12.46 5.43
N ALA A 196 6.34 -12.38 6.76
CA ALA A 196 5.60 -11.43 7.57
C ALA A 196 6.16 -10.01 7.39
N GLY A 197 5.71 -9.32 6.33
CA GLY A 197 6.20 -7.99 5.94
C GLY A 197 5.53 -6.82 6.66
N GLY A 198 4.59 -7.05 7.58
CA GLY A 198 3.86 -5.96 8.25
C GLY A 198 3.63 -6.17 9.75
N VAL A 199 3.91 -5.14 10.55
CA VAL A 199 3.48 -5.02 11.95
C VAL A 199 3.11 -3.57 12.26
N LEU A 200 2.01 -3.38 13.00
CA LEU A 200 1.54 -2.07 13.46
C LEU A 200 0.88 -2.22 14.83
N TYR A 201 1.32 -1.45 15.81
CA TYR A 201 0.65 -1.26 17.08
C TYR A 201 -0.51 -0.28 16.94
N HIS A 202 -1.71 -0.70 17.36
CA HIS A 202 -2.90 0.13 17.29
C HIS A 202 -3.84 -0.12 18.47
N GLU A 203 -3.98 0.88 19.34
CA GLU A 203 -4.92 0.88 20.48
C GLU A 203 -4.78 -0.35 21.41
N GLY A 204 -3.54 -0.81 21.64
CA GLY A 204 -3.26 -1.96 22.50
C GLY A 204 -3.32 -3.33 21.81
N ASP A 205 -3.84 -3.38 20.59
CA ASP A 205 -3.78 -4.56 19.72
C ASP A 205 -2.59 -4.43 18.74
N LEU A 206 -2.22 -5.53 18.09
CA LEU A 206 -1.29 -5.55 16.96
C LEU A 206 -2.05 -5.87 15.68
N ILE A 207 -1.72 -5.19 14.60
CA ILE A 207 -2.14 -5.52 13.25
C ILE A 207 -0.92 -6.14 12.56
N PHE A 208 -1.08 -7.35 12.05
CA PHE A 208 -0.01 -8.17 11.52
C PHE A 208 -0.32 -8.54 10.07
N GLY A 209 0.63 -8.23 9.18
CA GLY A 209 0.54 -8.48 7.76
C GLY A 209 1.41 -9.66 7.38
N VAL A 210 0.76 -10.75 6.99
CA VAL A 210 1.43 -11.97 6.53
C VAL A 210 0.51 -12.67 5.52
N PRO A 211 0.93 -12.85 4.27
CA PRO A 211 0.06 -13.46 3.27
C PRO A 211 -0.46 -14.84 3.72
N PRO A 212 -1.75 -15.16 3.45
CA PRO A 212 -2.64 -14.49 2.50
C PRO A 212 -3.52 -13.37 3.10
N GLY A 213 -3.20 -12.82 4.28
CA GLY A 213 -4.10 -11.89 4.97
C GLY A 213 -3.48 -10.84 5.90
N ILE A 214 -4.37 -9.97 6.37
CA ILE A 214 -4.14 -9.00 7.44
C ILE A 214 -4.89 -9.49 8.67
N TYR A 215 -4.20 -9.58 9.80
CA TYR A 215 -4.75 -10.12 11.03
C TYR A 215 -4.63 -9.12 12.16
N ARG A 216 -5.70 -8.98 12.96
CA ARG A 216 -5.63 -8.35 14.27
C ARG A 216 -5.26 -9.41 15.30
N LEU A 217 -4.19 -9.16 16.03
CA LEU A 217 -3.63 -10.00 17.08
C LEU A 217 -3.78 -9.29 18.41
N LYS A 218 -4.21 -10.03 19.43
CA LYS A 218 -4.41 -9.52 20.78
C LYS A 218 -3.85 -10.49 21.80
N ASP A 219 -3.22 -9.92 22.82
CA ASP A 219 -2.86 -10.58 24.08
C ASP A 219 -3.91 -10.16 25.11
N THR A 220 -4.88 -11.04 25.39
CA THR A 220 -5.96 -10.74 26.34
C THR A 220 -5.56 -10.97 27.80
N THR A 221 -4.44 -11.63 28.05
CA THR A 221 -3.98 -11.98 29.40
C THR A 221 -2.92 -11.01 29.96
N GLY A 222 -2.20 -10.31 29.08
CA GLY A 222 -1.12 -9.38 29.39
C GLY A 222 0.24 -10.06 29.65
N ASP A 223 0.37 -11.37 29.40
CA ASP A 223 1.63 -12.12 29.60
C ASP A 223 2.65 -11.95 28.46
N GLY A 224 2.27 -11.23 27.40
CA GLY A 224 3.06 -11.02 26.20
C GLY A 224 2.90 -12.08 25.13
N VAL A 225 1.93 -13.00 25.25
CA VAL A 225 1.62 -14.03 24.26
C VAL A 225 0.28 -13.72 23.59
N ILE A 226 0.24 -13.81 22.26
CA ILE A 226 -0.99 -13.62 21.49
C ILE A 226 -1.89 -14.85 21.67
N ASP A 227 -3.11 -14.61 22.15
CA ASP A 227 -4.12 -15.64 22.39
C ASP A 227 -5.41 -15.43 21.56
N GLN A 228 -5.55 -14.28 20.92
CA GLN A 228 -6.65 -13.99 20.02
C GLN A 228 -6.16 -13.45 18.66
N GLN A 229 -6.71 -14.03 17.59
CA GLN A 229 -6.50 -13.61 16.20
C GLN A 229 -7.84 -13.40 15.50
N ARG A 230 -7.97 -12.31 14.74
CA ARG A 230 -9.13 -12.02 13.87
C ARG A 230 -8.65 -11.56 12.49
N THR A 231 -9.18 -12.15 11.42
CA THR A 231 -8.93 -11.69 10.04
C THR A 231 -9.59 -10.32 9.80
N ILE A 232 -8.81 -9.37 9.28
CA ILE A 232 -9.27 -8.06 8.78
C ILE A 232 -9.60 -8.17 7.29
N SER A 233 -8.69 -8.74 6.50
CA SER A 233 -8.81 -8.91 5.06
C SER A 233 -7.94 -10.08 4.59
N GLU A 234 -8.37 -10.82 3.57
CA GLU A 234 -7.65 -11.97 3.01
C GLU A 234 -7.85 -12.07 1.49
N GLY A 235 -7.01 -12.88 0.83
CA GLY A 235 -7.03 -13.11 -0.62
C GLY A 235 -5.82 -12.51 -1.35
N TYR A 236 -4.71 -12.32 -0.66
CA TYR A 236 -3.47 -11.76 -1.20
C TYR A 236 -2.48 -12.86 -1.60
N ASN A 237 -1.54 -12.52 -2.48
CA ASN A 237 -0.52 -13.41 -3.06
C ASN A 237 -1.14 -14.58 -3.85
N VAL A 238 -1.67 -14.28 -5.03
CA VAL A 238 -2.29 -15.30 -5.91
C VAL A 238 -1.29 -15.99 -6.84
N HIS A 239 -0.02 -15.54 -6.85
CA HIS A 239 1.06 -16.10 -7.64
C HIS A 239 2.26 -16.51 -6.77
N PRO A 240 2.97 -17.60 -7.12
CA PRO A 240 4.35 -17.77 -6.68
C PRO A 240 5.23 -16.80 -7.48
N ALA A 241 5.96 -15.93 -6.79
CA ALA A 241 6.86 -14.97 -7.42
C ALA A 241 8.12 -14.76 -6.58
N PHE A 242 8.63 -13.53 -6.56
CA PHE A 242 9.77 -13.12 -5.75
C PHE A 242 9.35 -12.99 -4.28
N GLY A 243 10.06 -13.68 -3.38
CA GLY A 243 9.70 -13.67 -1.97
C GLY A 243 9.89 -12.31 -1.30
N GLY A 244 9.05 -12.01 -0.30
CA GLY A 244 9.05 -10.71 0.36
C GLY A 244 8.37 -9.60 -0.44
N HIS A 245 7.75 -9.88 -1.60
CA HIS A 245 6.89 -8.93 -2.34
C HIS A 245 5.40 -9.09 -2.01
N GLY A 246 5.11 -9.65 -0.83
CA GLY A 246 3.77 -9.88 -0.32
C GLY A 246 3.19 -8.67 0.38
N ILE A 247 2.58 -8.91 1.54
CA ILE A 247 1.94 -7.87 2.35
C ILE A 247 2.98 -7.11 3.17
N SER A 248 2.93 -5.79 3.11
CA SER A 248 3.81 -4.89 3.87
C SER A 248 3.18 -3.49 4.04
N GLY A 249 3.94 -2.52 4.56
CA GLY A 249 3.53 -1.11 4.60
C GLY A 249 2.35 -0.76 5.53
N LEU A 250 2.12 -1.53 6.60
CA LEU A 250 1.01 -1.26 7.54
C LEU A 250 1.17 0.10 8.24
N ILE A 251 0.18 0.99 8.06
CA ILE A 251 0.14 2.31 8.71
C ILE A 251 -1.30 2.82 8.88
N MET A 252 -1.53 3.62 9.93
CA MET A 252 -2.76 4.42 10.05
C MET A 252 -2.64 5.71 9.23
N GLY A 253 -3.57 5.91 8.30
CA GLY A 253 -3.68 7.14 7.53
C GLY A 253 -4.19 8.32 8.36
N PRO A 254 -3.93 9.57 7.92
CA PRO A 254 -4.45 10.77 8.56
C PRO A 254 -5.98 10.83 8.58
N ASP A 255 -6.64 10.07 7.72
CA ASP A 255 -8.10 9.90 7.66
C ASP A 255 -8.65 8.88 8.67
N GLY A 256 -7.81 8.27 9.52
CA GLY A 256 -8.19 7.27 10.52
C GLY A 256 -8.42 5.87 9.97
N ARG A 257 -8.00 5.59 8.72
CA ARG A 257 -8.10 4.27 8.09
C ARG A 257 -6.78 3.51 8.17
N LEU A 258 -6.86 2.18 8.16
CA LEU A 258 -5.72 1.29 8.03
C LEU A 258 -5.32 1.22 6.55
N TYR A 259 -4.03 1.32 6.25
CA TYR A 259 -3.45 1.15 4.92
C TYR A 259 -2.41 0.03 4.92
N TRP A 260 -2.30 -0.69 3.81
CA TRP A 260 -1.27 -1.69 3.52
C TRP A 260 -1.07 -1.81 2.01
N GLU A 261 0.00 -2.48 1.59
CA GLU A 261 0.23 -2.82 0.19
C GLU A 261 0.37 -4.33 -0.01
N VAL A 262 0.28 -4.73 -1.27
CA VAL A 262 0.75 -6.02 -1.78
C VAL A 262 1.49 -5.75 -3.08
N GLY A 263 2.68 -6.34 -3.22
CA GLY A 263 3.48 -6.24 -4.43
C GLY A 263 2.90 -7.06 -5.60
N ASP A 264 3.75 -7.41 -6.55
CA ASP A 264 3.39 -8.00 -7.84
C ASP A 264 2.81 -9.43 -7.80
N MET A 265 2.62 -9.99 -6.61
CA MET A 265 2.01 -11.30 -6.43
C MET A 265 0.49 -11.31 -6.57
N GLY A 266 -0.11 -10.11 -6.66
CA GLY A 266 -1.52 -9.93 -6.98
C GLY A 266 -2.48 -10.37 -5.89
N PHE A 267 -3.76 -10.12 -6.14
CA PHE A 267 -4.81 -10.32 -5.14
C PHE A 267 -6.19 -10.59 -5.74
N SER A 268 -7.02 -11.27 -4.95
CA SER A 268 -8.42 -11.59 -5.20
C SER A 268 -9.21 -11.57 -3.90
N VAL A 269 -9.49 -10.35 -3.43
CA VAL A 269 -10.13 -10.09 -2.14
C VAL A 269 -11.65 -10.11 -2.29
N VAL A 270 -12.34 -10.72 -1.33
CA VAL A 270 -13.77 -10.52 -1.13
C VAL A 270 -13.95 -9.65 0.10
N ASP A 271 -14.51 -8.45 -0.07
CA ASP A 271 -14.72 -7.55 1.06
C ASP A 271 -15.86 -8.01 1.98
N GLN A 272 -16.00 -7.34 3.12
CA GLN A 272 -17.04 -7.67 4.11
C GLN A 272 -18.47 -7.43 3.58
N GLU A 273 -18.64 -6.71 2.47
CA GLU A 273 -19.90 -6.53 1.77
C GLU A 273 -20.13 -7.57 0.65
N GLY A 274 -19.21 -8.52 0.46
CA GLY A 274 -19.29 -9.59 -0.53
C GLY A 274 -18.86 -9.20 -1.95
N ARG A 275 -18.28 -8.01 -2.15
CA ARG A 275 -17.77 -7.59 -3.46
C ARG A 275 -16.38 -8.16 -3.68
N ARG A 276 -16.16 -8.69 -4.89
CA ARG A 276 -14.87 -9.24 -5.30
C ARG A 276 -14.03 -8.19 -6.01
N TRP A 277 -12.77 -8.07 -5.57
CA TRP A 277 -11.74 -7.23 -6.15
C TRP A 277 -10.62 -8.14 -6.64
N SER A 278 -10.42 -8.24 -7.96
CA SER A 278 -9.50 -9.22 -8.55
C SER A 278 -8.55 -8.56 -9.54
N TYR A 279 -7.27 -8.57 -9.17
CA TYR A 279 -6.14 -7.97 -9.86
C TYR A 279 -4.96 -8.93 -9.70
N PRO A 280 -4.99 -10.06 -10.43
CA PRO A 280 -4.02 -11.12 -10.19
C PRO A 280 -2.60 -10.74 -10.62
N HIS A 281 -2.43 -9.85 -11.61
CA HIS A 281 -1.13 -9.63 -12.23
C HIS A 281 -0.46 -8.30 -11.84
N GLU A 282 -0.85 -7.69 -10.73
CA GLU A 282 -0.35 -6.38 -10.30
C GLU A 282 -0.47 -6.21 -8.79
N GLY A 283 0.43 -5.41 -8.21
CA GLY A 283 0.31 -4.97 -6.83
C GLY A 283 -0.64 -3.80 -6.65
N GLY A 284 -0.87 -3.42 -5.40
CA GLY A 284 -1.75 -2.33 -5.05
C GLY A 284 -1.60 -1.83 -3.62
N VAL A 285 -2.14 -0.64 -3.39
CA VAL A 285 -2.36 -0.08 -2.04
C VAL A 285 -3.83 -0.24 -1.70
N PHE A 286 -4.10 -0.64 -0.47
CA PHE A 286 -5.44 -0.86 0.06
C PHE A 286 -5.69 0.01 1.27
N ARG A 287 -6.97 0.23 1.58
CA ARG A 287 -7.37 0.75 2.88
C ARG A 287 -8.71 0.22 3.35
N SER A 288 -8.93 0.27 4.65
CA SER A 288 -10.22 -0.02 5.28
C SER A 288 -10.35 0.72 6.61
N GLU A 289 -11.53 0.72 7.22
CA GLU A 289 -11.60 1.00 8.65
C GLU A 289 -10.78 -0.08 9.40
N PRO A 290 -10.29 0.18 10.64
CA PRO A 290 -9.42 -0.78 11.35
C PRO A 290 -10.03 -2.18 11.53
N ASP A 291 -11.35 -2.30 11.51
CA ASP A 291 -12.08 -3.58 11.63
C ASP A 291 -12.30 -4.32 10.30
N GLY A 292 -11.78 -3.78 9.19
CA GLY A 292 -11.86 -4.31 7.84
C GLY A 292 -13.09 -3.85 7.04
N SER A 293 -14.02 -3.12 7.65
CA SER A 293 -15.18 -2.58 6.94
C SER A 293 -14.78 -1.44 5.98
N GLY A 294 -15.59 -1.22 4.95
CA GLY A 294 -15.34 -0.12 4.01
C GLY A 294 -14.07 -0.27 3.18
N PHE A 295 -13.68 -1.53 2.87
CA PHE A 295 -12.52 -1.86 2.05
C PHE A 295 -12.53 -1.13 0.70
N GLU A 296 -11.35 -0.65 0.31
CA GLU A 296 -11.11 0.04 -0.95
C GLU A 296 -9.73 -0.31 -1.51
N VAL A 297 -9.68 -0.72 -2.78
CA VAL A 297 -8.45 -0.70 -3.58
C VAL A 297 -8.14 0.76 -3.87
N PHE A 298 -7.10 1.28 -3.23
CA PHE A 298 -6.75 2.69 -3.27
C PHE A 298 -5.93 3.03 -4.53
N ALA A 299 -4.98 2.17 -4.90
CA ALA A 299 -4.16 2.28 -6.12
C ALA A 299 -3.73 0.89 -6.62
N THR A 300 -3.40 0.76 -7.90
CA THR A 300 -2.91 -0.49 -8.52
C THR A 300 -1.69 -0.24 -9.42
N GLY A 301 -1.25 -1.24 -10.18
CA GLY A 301 -0.09 -1.14 -11.08
C GLY A 301 1.24 -0.96 -10.35
N ILE A 302 1.30 -1.36 -9.09
CA ILE A 302 2.48 -1.27 -8.26
C ILE A 302 3.31 -2.54 -8.42
N ARG A 303 4.64 -2.39 -8.38
CA ARG A 303 5.57 -3.51 -8.40
C ARG A 303 5.76 -4.11 -7.02
N ASN A 304 6.24 -3.33 -6.07
CA ASN A 304 6.47 -3.67 -4.67
C ASN A 304 6.98 -2.40 -3.98
N LEU A 305 6.15 -1.79 -3.14
CA LEU A 305 6.53 -0.57 -2.42
C LEU A 305 7.42 -0.86 -1.22
N GLN A 306 7.24 -2.04 -0.61
CA GLN A 306 7.62 -2.43 0.76
C GLN A 306 7.02 -1.53 1.84
N GLU A 307 7.29 -0.23 1.80
CA GLU A 307 6.71 0.73 2.72
C GLU A 307 6.36 2.04 2.01
N PHE A 308 5.45 2.77 2.62
CA PHE A 308 5.02 4.09 2.16
C PHE A 308 4.71 4.95 3.38
N SER A 309 4.71 6.27 3.19
CA SER A 309 4.43 7.20 4.30
C SER A 309 3.59 8.37 3.86
N PHE A 310 2.93 8.99 4.83
CA PHE A 310 2.19 10.23 4.66
C PHE A 310 3.06 11.41 5.09
N ASP A 311 3.12 12.46 4.26
CA ASP A 311 3.63 13.75 4.72
C ASP A 311 2.63 14.48 5.63
N GLU A 312 3.00 15.67 6.10
CA GLU A 312 2.14 16.50 6.96
C GLU A 312 0.88 17.07 6.29
N HIS A 313 0.75 16.90 4.96
CA HIS A 313 -0.41 17.27 4.16
C HIS A 313 -1.25 16.03 3.76
N GLY A 314 -0.88 14.83 4.23
CA GLY A 314 -1.58 13.58 3.93
C GLY A 314 -1.43 13.12 2.48
N ASN A 315 -0.30 13.43 1.85
CA ASN A 315 0.11 12.86 0.56
C ASN A 315 0.79 11.51 0.79
N LEU A 316 0.39 10.49 0.03
CA LEU A 316 0.96 9.16 0.11
C LEU A 316 2.14 9.03 -0.87
N ILE A 317 3.35 8.86 -0.33
CA ILE A 317 4.60 8.79 -1.09
C ILE A 317 5.30 7.46 -0.80
N SER A 318 5.91 6.88 -1.83
CA SER A 318 6.70 5.65 -1.73
C SER A 318 7.81 5.61 -2.79
N VAL A 319 8.67 4.58 -2.71
CA VAL A 319 9.59 4.20 -3.76
C VAL A 319 9.23 2.78 -4.20
N ASP A 320 8.78 2.63 -5.43
CA ASP A 320 8.36 1.35 -6.01
C ASP A 320 9.55 0.64 -6.66
N ASN A 321 9.68 -0.67 -6.44
CA ASN A 321 10.73 -1.49 -7.05
C ASN A 321 10.67 -1.44 -8.60
N ASP A 322 11.80 -1.81 -9.20
CA ASP A 322 11.95 -2.00 -10.64
C ASP A 322 11.49 -3.41 -11.08
N GLY A 323 11.51 -3.66 -12.38
CA GLY A 323 11.14 -4.94 -12.97
C GLY A 323 12.27 -5.94 -13.16
N ASP A 324 13.44 -5.76 -12.53
CA ASP A 324 14.66 -6.56 -12.71
C ASP A 324 15.25 -6.56 -14.15
N HIS A 325 14.97 -5.54 -14.97
CA HIS A 325 15.52 -5.41 -16.31
C HIS A 325 16.78 -4.55 -16.35
N GLN A 326 17.62 -4.79 -17.35
CA GLN A 326 18.80 -3.96 -17.55
C GLN A 326 18.40 -2.54 -17.99
N GLY A 327 18.81 -1.53 -17.22
CA GLY A 327 18.69 -0.11 -17.59
C GLY A 327 17.44 0.60 -17.08
N GLU A 328 16.63 -0.06 -16.26
CA GLU A 328 15.62 0.61 -15.45
C GLU A 328 16.16 0.97 -14.05
N HIS A 329 15.29 1.62 -13.27
CA HIS A 329 15.56 2.09 -11.92
C HIS A 329 14.28 2.01 -11.12
N GLU A 330 14.42 1.89 -9.81
CA GLU A 330 13.35 2.08 -8.86
C GLU A 330 12.77 3.49 -8.94
N ARG A 331 11.54 3.63 -8.48
CA ARG A 331 10.65 4.70 -8.91
C ARG A 331 10.08 5.42 -7.70
N LEU A 332 10.49 6.67 -7.50
CA LEU A 332 9.83 7.54 -6.55
C LEU A 332 8.41 7.85 -7.06
N VAL A 333 7.38 7.53 -6.29
CA VAL A 333 5.98 7.62 -6.71
C VAL A 333 5.15 8.47 -5.74
N TYR A 334 4.28 9.30 -6.32
CA TYR A 334 3.13 9.89 -5.62
C TYR A 334 1.89 9.04 -5.95
N ILE A 335 1.17 8.60 -4.92
CA ILE A 335 0.08 7.64 -5.05
C ILE A 335 -1.27 8.33 -4.75
N PRO A 336 -1.92 8.95 -5.75
CA PRO A 336 -3.27 9.45 -5.60
C PRO A 336 -4.33 8.34 -5.68
N TYR A 337 -5.55 8.63 -5.24
CA TYR A 337 -6.64 7.67 -5.33
C TYR A 337 -6.91 7.24 -6.79
N GLY A 338 -7.09 5.94 -6.99
CA GLY A 338 -7.41 5.30 -8.26
C GLY A 338 -6.27 5.29 -9.28
N SER A 339 -5.05 5.65 -8.87
CA SER A 339 -3.87 5.61 -9.74
C SER A 339 -3.51 4.18 -10.14
N ASP A 340 -2.90 4.07 -11.31
CA ASP A 340 -2.25 2.86 -11.81
C ASP A 340 -0.79 3.25 -12.11
N SER A 341 0.18 2.66 -11.42
CA SER A 341 1.61 2.94 -11.63
C SER A 341 2.21 2.17 -12.81
N GLY A 342 1.36 1.44 -13.55
CA GLY A 342 1.67 0.78 -14.80
C GLY A 342 2.03 -0.68 -14.65
N TRP A 343 2.77 -1.10 -13.63
CA TRP A 343 3.39 -2.43 -13.54
C TRP A 343 2.41 -3.60 -13.70
N ARG A 344 2.84 -4.65 -14.41
CA ARG A 344 2.19 -5.97 -14.47
C ARG A 344 3.25 -7.08 -14.36
N SER A 345 2.99 -8.12 -13.56
CA SER A 345 3.92 -9.23 -13.34
C SER A 345 4.23 -10.03 -14.61
N THR A 346 3.33 -10.01 -15.60
CA THR A 346 3.54 -10.61 -16.93
C THR A 346 4.74 -10.03 -17.68
N TRP A 347 5.18 -8.82 -17.34
CA TRP A 347 6.31 -8.15 -17.96
C TRP A 347 7.66 -8.49 -17.32
N GLN A 348 7.66 -9.09 -16.13
CA GLN A 348 8.89 -9.52 -15.47
C GLN A 348 9.48 -10.76 -16.15
N TYR A 349 8.61 -11.74 -16.46
CA TYR A 349 9.04 -13.09 -16.86
C TYR A 349 8.78 -13.40 -18.35
N GLY A 350 8.01 -12.57 -19.04
CA GLY A 350 7.48 -12.87 -20.37
C GLY A 350 8.51 -13.04 -21.51
N LYS A 351 8.36 -14.14 -22.26
CA LYS A 351 8.65 -14.39 -23.71
C LYS A 351 10.07 -14.24 -24.31
N TYR A 352 11.11 -13.89 -23.57
CA TYR A 352 12.46 -13.71 -24.16
C TYR A 352 13.20 -14.99 -24.61
N THR A 353 12.68 -16.18 -24.30
CA THR A 353 13.30 -17.47 -24.67
C THR A 353 12.81 -18.03 -26.00
N ASP A 354 11.76 -17.45 -26.60
CA ASP A 354 11.33 -17.78 -27.95
C ASP A 354 11.85 -16.72 -28.94
N PRO A 355 12.98 -16.96 -29.65
CA PRO A 355 13.54 -16.01 -30.60
C PRO A 355 12.61 -15.71 -31.80
N LYS A 356 11.51 -16.46 -31.96
CA LYS A 356 10.50 -16.30 -33.00
C LYS A 356 9.22 -15.60 -32.51
N ASN A 357 9.06 -15.37 -31.20
CA ASN A 357 7.82 -14.85 -30.62
C ASN A 357 8.08 -13.73 -29.62
N ASN A 358 7.67 -12.53 -30.03
CA ASN A 358 7.56 -11.29 -29.25
C ASN A 358 8.86 -10.70 -28.66
N ARG A 359 9.59 -9.94 -29.49
CA ARG A 359 10.72 -9.08 -29.09
C ARG A 359 10.26 -7.75 -28.45
N TYR A 360 9.03 -7.68 -27.93
CA TYR A 360 8.43 -6.45 -27.44
C TYR A 360 7.88 -6.65 -26.03
N ASN A 361 8.45 -5.92 -25.08
CA ASN A 361 8.03 -5.84 -23.70
C ASN A 361 7.45 -4.45 -23.44
N VAL A 362 6.16 -4.39 -23.11
CA VAL A 362 5.43 -3.14 -22.91
C VAL A 362 6.09 -2.25 -21.85
N TRP A 363 6.52 -2.83 -20.72
CA TRP A 363 7.18 -2.10 -19.64
C TRP A 363 8.46 -1.39 -20.11
N MET A 364 9.34 -2.15 -20.79
CA MET A 364 10.67 -1.68 -21.20
C MET A 364 10.65 -0.88 -22.50
N ASP A 365 10.03 -1.41 -23.56
CA ASP A 365 10.06 -0.81 -24.90
C ASP A 365 9.19 0.45 -24.98
N GLU A 366 8.15 0.58 -24.15
CA GLU A 366 7.36 1.81 -24.04
C GLU A 366 7.87 2.77 -22.98
N GLY A 367 8.82 2.36 -22.15
CA GLY A 367 9.40 3.19 -21.09
C GLY A 367 8.42 3.56 -19.99
N LEU A 368 7.54 2.64 -19.58
CA LEU A 368 6.54 2.91 -18.53
C LEU A 368 7.16 3.21 -17.16
N PHE A 369 8.39 2.72 -16.91
CA PHE A 369 9.16 2.99 -15.71
C PHE A 369 9.73 4.41 -15.62
N LYS A 370 9.72 5.18 -16.72
CA LYS A 370 10.36 6.49 -16.77
C LYS A 370 9.41 7.58 -16.29
N PRO A 371 9.95 8.69 -15.73
CA PRO A 371 9.16 9.91 -15.57
C PRO A 371 8.51 10.34 -16.88
N ARG A 372 7.50 11.19 -16.77
CA ARG A 372 6.65 11.60 -17.90
C ARG A 372 7.47 11.95 -19.15
N HIS A 373 7.18 11.28 -20.27
CA HIS A 373 7.69 11.61 -21.59
C HIS A 373 6.60 11.60 -22.67
N ALA A 374 6.92 12.16 -23.84
CA ALA A 374 6.01 12.17 -24.98
C ALA A 374 5.70 10.74 -25.47
N GLY A 375 4.44 10.48 -25.79
CA GLY A 375 3.98 9.17 -26.31
C GLY A 375 3.78 8.07 -25.25
N GLN A 376 4.10 8.34 -23.98
CA GLN A 376 3.90 7.39 -22.88
C GLN A 376 2.41 7.08 -22.69
N GLY A 377 2.09 5.82 -22.36
CA GLY A 377 0.74 5.35 -22.09
C GLY A 377 -0.01 6.27 -21.12
N ALA A 378 -1.22 6.66 -21.49
CA ALA A 378 -1.94 7.73 -20.77
C ALA A 378 -2.73 7.23 -19.56
N HIS A 379 -3.00 5.93 -19.49
CA HIS A 379 -3.70 5.28 -18.38
C HIS A 379 -2.90 5.24 -17.08
N ILE A 380 -1.58 5.39 -17.12
CA ILE A 380 -0.71 5.33 -15.93
C ILE A 380 -0.46 6.71 -15.30
N ILE A 381 -0.09 6.70 -14.03
CA ILE A 381 0.63 7.79 -13.36
C ILE A 381 2.12 7.46 -13.44
N PRO A 382 2.93 8.25 -14.19
CA PRO A 382 4.36 8.02 -14.25
C PRO A 382 5.02 8.37 -12.90
N PRO A 383 6.18 7.78 -12.60
CA PRO A 383 6.93 8.13 -11.40
C PRO A 383 7.39 9.59 -11.42
N VAL A 384 7.58 10.14 -10.22
CA VAL A 384 8.12 11.48 -9.99
C VAL A 384 9.56 11.56 -10.48
N ALA A 385 10.37 10.55 -10.16
CA ALA A 385 11.77 10.47 -10.55
C ALA A 385 12.25 9.00 -10.52
N PRO A 386 13.28 8.62 -11.32
CA PRO A 386 14.07 7.45 -10.99
C PRO A 386 14.74 7.66 -9.62
N TYR A 387 14.96 6.57 -8.88
CA TYR A 387 15.45 6.61 -7.53
C TYR A 387 16.47 5.49 -7.25
N HIS A 388 16.89 5.36 -5.98
CA HIS A 388 17.93 4.42 -5.55
C HIS A 388 17.42 3.00 -5.40
N ALA A 389 18.34 2.06 -5.58
CA ALA A 389 18.00 0.65 -5.68
C ALA A 389 17.64 -0.04 -4.36
N GLY A 390 16.74 -1.01 -4.45
CA GLY A 390 16.27 -1.86 -3.36
C GLY A 390 15.57 -1.11 -2.21
N PRO A 391 14.54 -0.28 -2.44
CA PRO A 391 13.71 0.26 -1.38
C PRO A 391 13.17 -0.85 -0.48
N SER A 392 13.18 -0.62 0.83
CA SER A 392 12.48 -1.48 1.80
C SER A 392 11.68 -0.66 2.80
N GLY A 393 12.27 -0.22 3.91
CA GLY A 393 11.58 0.54 4.94
C GLY A 393 11.50 2.02 4.61
N MET A 394 10.41 2.67 5.02
CA MET A 394 10.18 4.08 4.74
C MET A 394 9.39 4.80 5.83
N VAL A 395 9.86 5.99 6.24
CA VAL A 395 9.16 6.86 7.20
C VAL A 395 9.30 8.32 6.85
N TYR A 396 8.33 9.13 7.27
CA TYR A 396 8.40 10.58 7.22
C TYR A 396 8.74 11.18 8.60
N ASN A 397 9.53 12.24 8.65
CA ASN A 397 9.82 12.94 9.91
C ASN A 397 8.50 13.49 10.51
N PRO A 398 8.12 13.13 11.75
CA PRO A 398 6.87 13.59 12.34
C PRO A 398 6.86 15.08 12.72
N GLY A 399 7.97 15.80 12.52
CA GLY A 399 8.12 17.23 12.76
C GLY A 399 9.01 17.56 13.96
N THR A 400 9.32 16.62 14.84
CA THR A 400 10.19 16.87 16.00
C THR A 400 11.22 15.76 16.25
N ALA A 401 11.32 14.79 15.34
CA ALA A 401 12.28 13.70 15.44
C ALA A 401 13.64 14.10 14.87
N LEU A 402 14.71 13.45 15.36
CA LEU A 402 16.10 13.79 15.07
C LEU A 402 16.40 15.27 15.40
N SER A 403 16.89 16.04 14.43
CA SER A 403 17.20 17.46 14.55
C SER A 403 16.38 18.28 13.53
N GLU A 404 16.40 19.61 13.69
CA GLU A 404 15.70 20.54 12.79
C GLU A 404 16.11 20.40 11.32
N GLU A 405 17.36 20.02 11.04
CA GLU A 405 17.84 19.76 9.67
C GLU A 405 17.01 18.69 8.95
N TRP A 406 16.53 17.71 9.70
CA TRP A 406 15.85 16.52 9.18
C TRP A 406 14.33 16.68 9.15
N ARG A 407 13.80 17.85 9.55
CA ARG A 407 12.39 18.18 9.44
C ARG A 407 11.94 18.04 7.98
N ASN A 408 10.71 17.55 7.78
CA ASN A 408 10.06 17.40 6.47
C ASN A 408 10.72 16.42 5.48
N HIS A 409 11.69 15.62 5.93
CA HIS A 409 12.29 14.58 5.09
C HIS A 409 11.50 13.28 5.17
N PHE A 410 11.40 12.62 4.02
CA PHE A 410 11.19 11.17 3.94
C PHE A 410 12.53 10.46 4.10
N PHE A 411 12.51 9.29 4.73
CA PHE A 411 13.65 8.40 4.86
C PHE A 411 13.29 7.06 4.25
N VAL A 412 14.19 6.50 3.44
CA VAL A 412 13.98 5.23 2.76
C VAL A 412 15.26 4.41 2.76
N THR A 413 15.18 3.12 3.06
CA THR A 413 16.33 2.22 3.01
C THR A 413 16.64 1.80 1.58
N SER A 414 17.89 1.42 1.34
CA SER A 414 18.38 0.76 0.13
C SER A 414 19.01 -0.56 0.57
N PHE A 415 18.48 -1.66 0.04
CA PHE A 415 18.82 -3.04 0.36
C PHE A 415 19.48 -3.73 -0.84
N PRO A 416 20.77 -3.49 -1.15
CA PRO A 416 21.47 -4.13 -2.27
C PRO A 416 22.14 -5.45 -1.88
N GLY A 417 21.72 -6.09 -0.78
CA GLY A 417 22.27 -7.35 -0.26
C GLY A 417 23.66 -7.25 0.41
N ALA A 418 24.41 -6.17 0.23
CA ALA A 418 25.71 -5.96 0.88
C ALA A 418 25.70 -4.69 1.76
N PRO A 419 26.06 -4.76 3.05
CA PRO A 419 26.04 -3.59 3.96
C PRO A 419 26.86 -2.39 3.47
N ALA A 420 27.99 -2.66 2.82
CA ALA A 420 28.87 -1.61 2.30
C ALA A 420 28.21 -0.75 1.20
N ASN A 421 27.22 -1.31 0.50
CA ASN A 421 26.46 -0.63 -0.55
C ASN A 421 25.11 -0.11 -0.05
N ALA A 422 24.64 -0.63 1.08
CA ALA A 422 23.36 -0.30 1.68
C ALA A 422 23.38 1.10 2.29
N ARG A 423 22.26 1.82 2.11
CA ARG A 423 22.11 3.21 2.53
C ARG A 423 20.73 3.45 3.13
N ILE A 424 20.62 4.49 3.95
CA ILE A 424 19.35 5.17 4.21
C ILE A 424 19.44 6.52 3.52
N HIS A 425 18.53 6.76 2.59
CA HIS A 425 18.38 8.03 1.89
C HIS A 425 17.37 8.91 2.59
N ALA A 426 17.57 10.22 2.53
CA ALA A 426 16.67 11.24 3.05
C ALA A 426 16.35 12.24 1.94
N PHE A 427 15.07 12.38 1.60
CA PHE A 427 14.65 13.23 0.49
C PHE A 427 13.47 14.14 0.85
N THR A 428 13.31 15.21 0.08
CA THR A 428 12.16 16.12 0.15
C THR A 428 11.54 16.30 -1.23
N LEU A 429 10.28 16.72 -1.26
CA LEU A 429 9.53 16.99 -2.48
C LEU A 429 9.11 18.45 -2.52
N LYS A 430 8.95 18.98 -3.74
CA LYS A 430 8.30 20.26 -3.99
C LYS A 430 7.11 20.07 -4.93
N GLU A 431 6.12 20.94 -4.79
CA GLU A 431 4.95 20.94 -5.67
C GLU A 431 5.37 21.19 -7.12
N ASP A 432 4.82 20.40 -8.04
CA ASP A 432 4.94 20.58 -9.49
C ASP A 432 3.59 20.26 -10.14
N GLY A 433 2.86 21.31 -10.52
CA GLY A 433 1.46 21.19 -10.91
C GLY A 433 0.59 20.68 -9.76
N ALA A 434 -0.21 19.65 -10.03
CA ALA A 434 -1.01 18.93 -9.04
C ALA A 434 -0.24 17.78 -8.37
N GLY A 435 0.98 17.49 -8.82
CA GLY A 435 1.86 16.47 -8.25
C GLY A 435 3.13 17.07 -7.66
N PHE A 436 4.24 16.35 -7.82
CA PHE A 436 5.51 16.67 -7.17
C PHE A 436 6.70 16.46 -8.10
N ALA A 437 7.77 17.19 -7.79
CA ALA A 437 9.13 16.93 -8.24
C ALA A 437 10.03 16.62 -7.03
N LEU A 438 11.06 15.81 -7.24
CA LEU A 438 12.13 15.62 -6.24
C LEU A 438 12.84 16.96 -5.99
N ASP A 439 13.03 17.33 -4.72
CA ASP A 439 13.68 18.59 -4.36
C ASP A 439 15.09 18.38 -3.81
N THR A 440 15.24 17.54 -2.78
CA THR A 440 16.53 17.16 -2.22
C THR A 440 16.64 15.65 -2.08
N ASP A 441 17.87 15.13 -2.12
CA ASP A 441 18.21 13.74 -1.84
C ASP A 441 19.61 13.70 -1.22
N LYS A 442 19.71 13.07 -0.04
CA LYS A 442 20.92 12.98 0.77
C LYS A 442 21.07 11.57 1.33
N VAL A 443 22.31 11.13 1.55
CA VAL A 443 22.59 9.91 2.32
C VAL A 443 22.61 10.26 3.82
N LEU A 444 21.74 9.60 4.59
CA LEU A 444 21.67 9.70 6.05
C LEU A 444 22.63 8.72 6.73
N LEU A 445 22.69 7.50 6.21
CA LEU A 445 23.48 6.41 6.79
C LEU A 445 23.95 5.47 5.67
N GLN A 446 25.19 4.99 5.76
CA GLN A 446 25.72 3.89 4.95
C GLN A 446 26.44 2.88 5.86
N GLY A 447 26.43 1.59 5.51
CA GLY A 447 27.24 0.56 6.18
C GLY A 447 26.48 -0.47 7.01
N ILE A 448 25.15 -0.41 7.03
CA ILE A 448 24.28 -1.44 7.60
C ILE A 448 23.20 -1.84 6.59
N LEU A 449 22.78 -3.10 6.60
CA LEU A 449 21.78 -3.61 5.67
C LEU A 449 20.38 -3.40 6.28
N ALA A 450 19.96 -2.14 6.28
CA ALA A 450 18.72 -1.69 6.91
C ALA A 450 17.47 -2.18 6.16
N VAL A 451 16.49 -2.70 6.90
CA VAL A 451 15.20 -3.14 6.34
C VAL A 451 14.10 -2.16 6.74
N GLY A 452 13.56 -2.26 7.94
CA GLY A 452 12.46 -1.43 8.47
C GLY A 452 12.94 -0.22 9.27
N LEU A 453 12.16 0.86 9.22
CA LEU A 453 12.43 2.14 9.89
C LEU A 453 11.23 2.58 10.72
N ARG A 454 11.41 3.01 11.96
CA ARG A 454 10.35 3.67 12.76
C ARG A 454 10.89 4.72 13.72
N PHE A 455 10.13 5.80 13.91
CA PHE A 455 10.46 6.80 14.94
C PHE A 455 9.86 6.40 16.29
N GLY A 456 10.71 6.26 17.30
CA GLY A 456 10.27 6.03 18.67
C GLY A 456 9.61 7.26 19.31
N PRO A 457 8.95 7.08 20.48
CA PRO A 457 8.26 8.16 21.17
C PRO A 457 9.19 9.28 21.65
N GLU A 458 10.46 8.95 21.88
CA GLU A 458 11.50 9.89 22.24
C GLU A 458 12.06 10.66 21.04
N GLY A 459 11.71 10.32 19.80
CA GLY A 459 12.14 11.02 18.57
C GLY A 459 13.44 10.51 17.91
N ALA A 460 13.99 9.39 18.37
CA ALA A 460 15.06 8.66 17.68
C ALA A 460 14.46 7.72 16.62
N MET A 461 15.26 7.35 15.61
CA MET A 461 14.86 6.37 14.60
C MET A 461 15.41 4.99 14.96
N TYR A 462 14.53 4.01 15.02
CA TYR A 462 14.82 2.59 15.15
C TYR A 462 14.95 1.97 13.77
N VAL A 463 16.00 1.17 13.58
CA VAL A 463 16.37 0.58 12.29
C VAL A 463 16.61 -0.91 12.48
N THR A 464 15.87 -1.77 11.78
CA THR A 464 16.17 -3.20 11.72
C THR A 464 17.32 -3.44 10.74
N ASP A 465 18.22 -4.37 11.07
CA ASP A 465 19.40 -4.69 10.26
C ASP A 465 19.49 -6.19 10.02
N TRP A 466 19.44 -6.55 8.74
CA TRP A 466 19.50 -7.92 8.22
C TRP A 466 20.92 -8.50 8.20
N VAL A 467 21.91 -7.70 8.58
CA VAL A 467 23.34 -8.04 8.65
C VAL A 467 24.00 -8.21 7.29
N THR A 468 23.54 -9.13 6.41
CA THR A 468 24.12 -9.35 5.08
C THR A 468 23.24 -10.24 4.20
N GLY A 469 23.42 -10.20 2.88
CA GLY A 469 22.77 -11.13 1.95
C GLY A 469 21.26 -10.91 1.81
N TRP A 470 20.60 -11.95 1.31
CA TRP A 470 19.16 -11.95 1.00
C TRP A 470 18.39 -13.06 1.72
N ASP A 471 19.11 -14.09 2.19
CA ASP A 471 18.54 -15.20 2.96
C ASP A 471 18.59 -14.90 4.46
N SER A 472 17.75 -15.57 5.24
CA SER A 472 17.84 -15.64 6.71
C SER A 472 19.23 -16.07 7.10
N ASN A 473 19.82 -15.26 7.96
CA ASN A 473 21.13 -15.49 8.54
C ASN A 473 21.02 -16.13 9.92
N ASN A 474 19.79 -16.30 10.42
CA ASN A 474 19.49 -16.61 11.82
C ASN A 474 20.26 -15.65 12.76
N ALA A 475 20.35 -14.40 12.32
CA ALA A 475 21.06 -13.29 12.94
C ALA A 475 20.29 -12.00 12.62
N GLY A 476 20.40 -11.00 13.48
CA GLY A 476 19.68 -9.76 13.29
C GLY A 476 19.96 -8.80 14.42
N ARG A 477 19.76 -7.51 14.19
CA ARG A 477 19.94 -6.50 15.24
C ARG A 477 19.05 -5.30 14.99
N LEU A 478 18.85 -4.51 16.03
CA LEU A 478 18.21 -3.21 15.92
C LEU A 478 19.19 -2.12 16.33
N TRP A 479 19.23 -1.07 15.52
CA TRP A 479 19.98 0.15 15.79
C TRP A 479 19.04 1.27 16.18
N LYS A 480 19.59 2.22 16.95
CA LYS A 480 18.98 3.50 17.27
C LYS A 480 19.84 4.61 16.72
N LEU A 481 19.30 5.34 15.73
CA LEU A 481 19.89 6.52 15.14
C LEU A 481 19.26 7.76 15.78
N ASP A 482 20.07 8.66 16.31
CA ASP A 482 19.60 9.89 16.94
C ASP A 482 20.53 11.08 16.67
N ALA A 483 20.05 12.28 16.98
CA ALA A 483 20.82 13.51 16.98
C ALA A 483 21.09 13.95 18.44
N PRO A 484 22.30 13.73 19.00
CA PRO A 484 22.60 13.99 20.42
C PRO A 484 22.28 15.42 20.88
N ALA A 485 22.44 16.41 20.01
CA ALA A 485 22.14 17.81 20.31
C ALA A 485 20.63 18.08 20.54
N ALA A 486 19.76 17.25 19.97
CA ALA A 486 18.31 17.36 20.13
C ALA A 486 17.75 16.32 21.13
N ALA A 487 18.47 15.23 21.37
CA ALA A 487 18.08 14.17 22.29
C ALA A 487 17.75 14.72 23.68
N GLY A 488 16.57 14.36 24.19
CA GLY A 488 16.10 14.81 25.51
C GLY A 488 15.77 16.31 25.61
N SER A 489 15.67 17.03 24.48
CA SER A 489 15.18 18.41 24.44
C SER A 489 13.78 18.54 25.06
N PRO A 490 13.40 19.74 25.57
CA PRO A 490 12.07 19.95 26.14
C PRO A 490 10.94 19.50 25.20
N MET A 491 11.04 19.82 23.90
CA MET A 491 10.07 19.43 22.89
C MET A 491 9.96 17.89 22.75
N ARG A 492 11.08 17.16 22.71
CA ARG A 492 11.06 15.70 22.58
C ARG A 492 10.53 15.01 23.85
N LYS A 493 10.82 15.56 25.03
CA LYS A 493 10.24 15.08 26.31
C LYS A 493 8.74 15.34 26.39
N GLU A 494 8.28 16.50 25.92
CA GLU A 494 6.86 16.83 25.83
C GLU A 494 6.14 15.84 24.90
N VAL A 495 6.67 15.62 23.69
CA VAL A 495 6.12 14.64 22.73
C VAL A 495 6.03 13.25 23.35
N GLN A 496 7.11 12.76 23.97
CA GLN A 496 7.12 11.46 24.63
C GLN A 496 6.02 11.36 25.72
N GLY A 497 5.89 12.39 26.56
CA GLY A 497 4.85 12.46 27.59
C GLY A 497 3.44 12.45 26.99
N LEU A 498 3.19 13.25 25.95
CA LEU A 498 1.89 13.34 25.28
C LEU A 498 1.53 12.05 24.51
N LEU A 499 2.51 11.33 23.97
CA LEU A 499 2.28 10.04 23.33
C LEU A 499 1.84 8.99 24.35
N ILE A 500 2.36 9.02 25.57
CA ILE A 500 1.99 8.11 26.67
C ILE A 500 0.64 8.49 27.30
N GLU A 501 0.36 9.78 27.46
CA GLU A 501 -0.83 10.28 28.18
C GLU A 501 -2.15 9.74 27.60
N ASP A 502 -3.07 9.26 28.43
CA ASP A 502 -4.43 8.95 27.96
C ASP A 502 -5.23 10.24 27.73
N PHE A 503 -5.43 10.61 26.46
CA PHE A 503 -6.19 11.81 26.13
C PHE A 503 -7.66 11.68 26.52
N ALA A 504 -8.23 10.48 26.71
CA ALA A 504 -9.60 10.33 27.19
C ALA A 504 -9.81 10.93 28.58
N ALA A 505 -8.76 10.93 29.42
CA ALA A 505 -8.77 11.56 30.74
C ALA A 505 -8.59 13.09 30.70
N ARG A 506 -8.22 13.67 29.55
CA ARG A 506 -7.92 15.09 29.39
C ARG A 506 -9.15 15.91 29.02
N ALA A 507 -9.24 17.15 29.51
CA ALA A 507 -10.32 18.06 29.16
C ALA A 507 -10.31 18.40 27.67
N LEU A 508 -11.49 18.44 27.04
CA LEU A 508 -11.63 18.62 25.59
C LEU A 508 -10.92 19.88 25.07
N PRO A 509 -11.01 21.07 25.70
CA PRO A 509 -10.28 22.26 25.22
C PRO A 509 -8.76 22.06 25.15
N ASP A 510 -8.19 21.27 26.06
CA ASP A 510 -6.76 21.02 26.07
C ASP A 510 -6.38 20.04 24.95
N VAL A 511 -7.20 19.00 24.69
CA VAL A 511 -7.01 18.10 23.54
C VAL A 511 -7.11 18.87 22.22
N VAL A 512 -8.04 19.81 22.10
CA VAL A 512 -8.20 20.67 20.91
C VAL A 512 -6.95 21.51 20.64
N THR A 513 -6.29 22.00 21.69
CA THR A 513 -5.05 22.76 21.57
C THR A 513 -3.92 21.92 20.95
N LEU A 514 -3.91 20.61 21.19
CA LEU A 514 -2.91 19.69 20.65
C LEU A 514 -3.02 19.46 19.14
N LEU A 515 -4.12 19.83 18.49
CA LEU A 515 -4.19 19.87 17.02
C LEU A 515 -3.19 20.86 16.41
N ARG A 516 -2.67 21.79 17.20
CA ARG A 516 -1.65 22.78 16.78
C ARG A 516 -0.22 22.33 17.10
N HIS A 517 -0.03 21.14 17.65
CA HIS A 517 1.26 20.65 18.09
C HIS A 517 2.24 20.48 16.92
N ALA A 518 3.54 20.69 17.15
CA ALA A 518 4.57 20.62 16.11
C ALA A 518 4.76 19.20 15.55
N ASP A 519 4.64 18.18 16.40
CA ASP A 519 4.67 16.76 16.03
C ASP A 519 3.30 16.27 15.50
N MET A 520 3.27 15.68 14.31
CA MET A 520 2.05 15.18 13.67
C MET A 520 1.40 14.00 14.39
N ARG A 521 2.17 13.17 15.10
CA ARG A 521 1.64 12.01 15.85
C ARG A 521 0.77 12.51 17.00
N ILE A 522 1.16 13.62 17.63
CA ILE A 522 0.34 14.30 18.64
C ILE A 522 -0.93 14.88 18.02
N ARG A 523 -0.82 15.56 16.87
CA ARG A 523 -1.99 16.10 16.17
C ARG A 523 -2.98 14.99 15.77
N GLN A 524 -2.49 13.87 15.22
CA GLN A 524 -3.31 12.71 14.86
C GLN A 524 -3.96 12.06 16.09
N LYS A 525 -3.21 11.85 17.17
CA LYS A 525 -3.76 11.31 18.43
C LYS A 525 -4.88 12.20 19.00
N ALA A 526 -4.68 13.52 19.00
CA ALA A 526 -5.68 14.49 19.42
C ALA A 526 -6.92 14.46 18.50
N GLN A 527 -6.71 14.42 17.19
CA GLN A 527 -7.78 14.29 16.20
C GLN A 527 -8.62 13.02 16.45
N PHE A 528 -7.98 11.86 16.60
CA PHE A 528 -8.69 10.59 16.82
C PHE A 528 -9.44 10.58 18.16
N GLU A 529 -8.89 11.21 19.20
CA GLU A 529 -9.60 11.38 20.46
C GLU A 529 -10.83 12.28 20.33
N ILE A 530 -10.74 13.41 19.64
CA ILE A 530 -11.91 14.28 19.44
C ILE A 530 -12.99 13.54 18.62
N VAL A 531 -12.59 12.77 17.62
CA VAL A 531 -13.50 11.90 16.84
C VAL A 531 -14.15 10.83 17.73
N ARG A 532 -13.40 10.20 18.63
CA ARG A 532 -13.92 9.20 19.58
C ARG A 532 -14.99 9.78 20.50
N ARG A 533 -14.84 11.05 20.91
CA ARG A 533 -15.85 11.78 21.70
C ARG A 533 -17.10 12.16 20.91
N GLY A 534 -17.05 12.14 19.58
CA GLY A 534 -18.20 12.36 18.70
C GLY A 534 -18.67 13.81 18.55
N ASP A 535 -17.99 14.79 19.16
CA ASP A 535 -18.35 16.22 19.01
C ASP A 535 -17.58 16.86 17.86
N SER A 536 -18.28 17.21 16.78
CA SER A 536 -17.69 17.90 15.64
C SER A 536 -17.42 19.39 15.88
N LYS A 537 -18.07 20.05 16.86
CA LYS A 537 -17.99 21.51 17.04
C LYS A 537 -16.56 22.02 17.23
N PRO A 538 -15.69 21.40 18.05
CA PRO A 538 -14.32 21.86 18.19
C PRO A 538 -13.51 21.73 16.90
N LEU A 539 -13.72 20.65 16.13
CA LEU A 539 -13.07 20.45 14.84
C LEU A 539 -13.52 21.53 13.85
N VAL A 540 -14.82 21.83 13.79
CA VAL A 540 -15.34 22.90 12.91
C VAL A 540 -14.73 24.25 13.27
N ALA A 541 -14.62 24.57 14.56
CA ALA A 541 -14.00 25.81 15.02
C ALA A 541 -12.52 25.89 14.63
N VAL A 542 -11.75 24.80 14.79
CA VAL A 542 -10.33 24.75 14.40
C VAL A 542 -10.16 24.82 12.88
N ALA A 543 -10.99 24.15 12.10
CA ALA A 543 -10.90 24.17 10.64
C ALA A 543 -11.15 25.58 10.06
N ALA A 544 -11.98 26.38 10.73
CA ALA A 544 -12.27 27.78 10.36
C ALA A 544 -11.20 28.78 10.85
N ASP A 545 -10.30 28.40 11.76
CA ASP A 545 -9.27 29.29 12.31
C ASP A 545 -8.04 29.36 11.38
N PRO A 546 -7.75 30.51 10.75
CA PRO A 546 -6.64 30.63 9.80
C PRO A 546 -5.26 30.59 10.46
N ALA A 547 -5.15 30.65 11.79
CA ALA A 547 -3.87 30.80 12.49
C ALA A 547 -2.90 29.62 12.31
N HIS A 548 -3.42 28.40 12.11
CA HIS A 548 -2.61 27.18 12.11
C HIS A 548 -3.03 26.19 11.02
N ARG A 549 -2.47 26.32 9.80
CA ARG A 549 -2.83 25.50 8.64
C ARG A 549 -2.90 23.99 8.94
N LEU A 550 -1.87 23.41 9.56
CA LEU A 550 -1.85 21.98 9.87
C LEU A 550 -2.95 21.57 10.85
N ALA A 551 -3.27 22.39 11.85
CA ALA A 551 -4.38 22.12 12.76
C ALA A 551 -5.73 22.08 12.02
N ARG A 552 -5.90 22.97 11.02
CA ARG A 552 -7.08 22.97 10.15
C ARG A 552 -7.20 21.67 9.38
N LEU A 553 -6.10 21.17 8.81
CA LEU A 553 -6.09 19.90 8.06
C LEU A 553 -6.51 18.72 8.94
N HIS A 554 -5.90 18.60 10.13
CA HIS A 554 -6.29 17.57 11.10
C HIS A 554 -7.74 17.69 11.54
N ALA A 555 -8.24 18.91 11.72
CA ALA A 555 -9.64 19.12 12.04
C ALA A 555 -10.57 18.68 10.90
N MET A 556 -10.21 18.95 9.64
CA MET A 556 -10.96 18.51 8.46
C MET A 556 -10.96 17.00 8.28
N TRP A 557 -9.81 16.33 8.48
CA TRP A 557 -9.73 14.87 8.49
C TRP A 557 -10.52 14.24 9.65
N GLY A 558 -10.56 14.91 10.81
CA GLY A 558 -11.43 14.57 11.93
C GLY A 558 -12.92 14.65 11.56
N ILE A 559 -13.34 15.74 10.92
CA ILE A 559 -14.72 15.90 10.41
C ILE A 559 -15.03 14.80 9.38
N GLY A 560 -14.08 14.46 8.52
CA GLY A 560 -14.20 13.34 7.57
C GLY A 560 -14.48 12.00 8.25
N GLN A 561 -13.73 11.68 9.31
CA GLN A 561 -13.96 10.46 10.10
C GLN A 561 -15.36 10.44 10.75
N LEU A 562 -15.79 11.56 11.32
CA LEU A 562 -17.15 11.66 11.87
C LEU A 562 -18.20 11.53 10.76
N ALA A 563 -17.96 12.13 9.60
CA ALA A 563 -18.86 12.10 8.46
C ALA A 563 -19.06 10.69 7.87
N ARG A 564 -18.08 9.79 8.00
CA ARG A 564 -18.26 8.36 7.62
C ARG A 564 -19.21 7.61 8.56
N LYS A 565 -19.38 8.08 9.80
CA LYS A 565 -20.35 7.53 10.78
C LYS A 565 -21.71 8.23 10.70
N ASP A 566 -21.70 9.55 10.56
CA ASP A 566 -22.89 10.39 10.35
C ASP A 566 -22.62 11.48 9.30
N ALA A 567 -23.21 11.29 8.12
CA ALA A 567 -23.00 12.15 6.95
C ALA A 567 -23.33 13.64 7.18
N GLN A 568 -24.09 13.99 8.22
CA GLN A 568 -24.42 15.39 8.54
C GLN A 568 -23.17 16.24 8.81
N HIS A 569 -22.11 15.63 9.37
CA HIS A 569 -20.87 16.34 9.66
C HIS A 569 -20.15 16.86 8.40
N ALA A 570 -20.35 16.21 7.25
CA ALA A 570 -19.70 16.60 6.00
C ALA A 570 -20.10 18.02 5.54
N ALA A 571 -21.31 18.49 5.89
CA ALA A 571 -21.79 19.81 5.51
C ALA A 571 -20.89 20.96 6.02
N HIS A 572 -20.18 20.76 7.14
CA HIS A 572 -19.26 21.74 7.68
C HIS A 572 -18.05 22.00 6.77
N LEU A 573 -17.66 21.04 5.93
CA LEU A 573 -16.53 21.17 5.02
C LEU A 573 -16.88 21.97 3.75
N ALA A 574 -18.15 22.02 3.36
CA ALA A 574 -18.58 22.69 2.13
C ALA A 574 -18.27 24.20 2.13
N ALA A 575 -18.28 24.85 3.31
CA ALA A 575 -17.91 26.25 3.44
C ALA A 575 -16.43 26.51 3.13
N LEU A 576 -15.55 25.55 3.44
CA LEU A 576 -14.10 25.64 3.25
C LEU A 576 -13.67 25.49 1.78
N LEU A 577 -14.60 25.10 0.89
CA LEU A 577 -14.38 25.11 -0.56
C LEU A 577 -14.13 26.53 -1.12
N LYS A 578 -14.42 27.58 -0.34
CA LYS A 578 -14.19 28.98 -0.71
C LYS A 578 -13.11 29.65 0.14
N ASP A 579 -12.30 28.87 0.85
CA ASP A 579 -11.27 29.39 1.74
C ASP A 579 -10.17 30.16 0.99
N GLY A 580 -9.53 31.12 1.66
CA GLY A 580 -8.41 31.87 1.09
C GLY A 580 -7.15 31.02 0.87
N ASP A 581 -6.96 29.98 1.68
CA ASP A 581 -5.83 29.04 1.57
C ASP A 581 -6.15 27.92 0.56
N ALA A 582 -5.30 27.78 -0.46
CA ALA A 582 -5.48 26.77 -1.51
C ALA A 582 -5.40 25.34 -0.97
N GLU A 583 -4.54 25.06 0.02
CA GLU A 583 -4.44 23.71 0.59
C GLU A 583 -5.70 23.36 1.39
N VAL A 584 -6.33 24.34 2.03
CA VAL A 584 -7.62 24.11 2.71
C VAL A 584 -8.73 23.84 1.70
N ARG A 585 -8.80 24.56 0.57
CA ARG A 585 -9.77 24.24 -0.48
C ARG A 585 -9.56 22.83 -1.04
N ALA A 586 -8.30 22.48 -1.33
CA ALA A 586 -7.90 21.16 -1.82
C ALA A 586 -8.32 20.04 -0.85
N GLN A 587 -8.00 20.18 0.43
CA GLN A 587 -8.32 19.18 1.45
C GLN A 587 -9.83 19.12 1.73
N ALA A 588 -10.56 20.23 1.64
CA ALA A 588 -12.01 20.23 1.79
C ALA A 588 -12.66 19.42 0.66
N ALA A 589 -12.21 19.63 -0.58
CA ALA A 589 -12.66 18.84 -1.72
C ALA A 589 -12.31 17.35 -1.55
N LYS A 590 -11.05 17.02 -1.22
CA LYS A 590 -10.59 15.65 -0.98
C LYS A 590 -11.47 14.93 0.04
N VAL A 591 -11.69 15.53 1.21
CA VAL A 591 -12.49 14.90 2.29
C VAL A 591 -13.95 14.76 1.90
N LEU A 592 -14.56 15.76 1.25
CA LEU A 592 -15.94 15.67 0.75
C LEU A 592 -16.12 14.55 -0.28
N GLY A 593 -15.13 14.37 -1.16
CA GLY A 593 -15.05 13.24 -2.09
C GLY A 593 -14.89 11.91 -1.37
N ASP A 594 -14.00 11.84 -0.38
CA ASP A 594 -13.72 10.64 0.41
C ASP A 594 -14.98 10.07 1.07
N VAL A 595 -15.74 10.94 1.75
CA VAL A 595 -16.99 10.61 2.43
C VAL A 595 -18.21 10.58 1.49
N ARG A 596 -18.01 10.77 0.19
CA ARG A 596 -19.03 10.70 -0.87
C ARG A 596 -20.24 11.63 -0.61
N HIS A 597 -19.98 12.84 -0.12
CA HIS A 597 -21.04 13.80 0.20
C HIS A 597 -21.67 14.43 -1.05
N ARG A 598 -22.73 13.80 -1.57
CA ARG A 598 -23.44 14.17 -2.80
C ARG A 598 -23.92 15.62 -2.85
N ALA A 599 -24.34 16.18 -1.73
CA ALA A 599 -24.87 17.54 -1.67
C ALA A 599 -23.81 18.63 -1.93
N SER A 600 -22.51 18.29 -1.91
CA SER A 600 -21.43 19.22 -2.27
C SER A 600 -21.16 19.32 -3.77
N GLY A 601 -21.82 18.53 -4.62
CA GLY A 601 -21.54 18.47 -6.07
C GLY A 601 -21.50 19.84 -6.74
N ASP A 602 -22.55 20.64 -6.59
CA ASP A 602 -22.63 21.98 -7.19
C ASP A 602 -21.55 22.94 -6.65
N ALA A 603 -21.17 22.79 -5.39
CA ALA A 603 -20.14 23.62 -4.76
C ALA A 603 -18.71 23.23 -5.18
N LEU A 604 -18.51 22.01 -5.66
CA LEU A 604 -17.22 21.51 -6.15
C LEU A 604 -16.94 21.94 -7.60
N VAL A 605 -17.98 22.10 -8.44
CA VAL A 605 -17.82 22.45 -9.86
C VAL A 605 -16.96 23.71 -10.10
N PRO A 606 -17.14 24.83 -9.38
CA PRO A 606 -16.32 26.03 -9.59
C PRO A 606 -14.82 25.82 -9.35
N LEU A 607 -14.44 24.84 -8.52
CA LEU A 607 -13.03 24.56 -8.20
C LEU A 607 -12.28 23.87 -9.35
N LEU A 608 -12.99 23.40 -10.37
CA LEU A 608 -12.36 22.92 -11.62
C LEU A 608 -11.58 24.02 -12.35
N ALA A 609 -11.90 25.29 -12.09
CA ALA A 609 -11.23 26.46 -12.63
C ALA A 609 -10.36 27.19 -11.57
N ASP A 610 -10.09 26.57 -10.42
CA ASP A 610 -9.23 27.16 -9.38
C ASP A 610 -7.82 27.44 -9.93
N ALA A 611 -7.17 28.51 -9.47
CA ALA A 611 -5.82 28.85 -9.89
C ALA A 611 -4.80 27.77 -9.50
N ALA A 612 -4.98 27.13 -8.34
CA ALA A 612 -4.10 26.09 -7.84
C ALA A 612 -4.42 24.73 -8.51
N PRO A 613 -3.47 24.10 -9.23
CA PRO A 613 -3.69 22.80 -9.87
C PRO A 613 -4.12 21.71 -8.89
N ARG A 614 -3.54 21.70 -7.69
CA ARG A 614 -3.89 20.76 -6.62
C ARG A 614 -5.34 20.87 -6.17
N VAL A 615 -5.93 22.07 -6.18
CA VAL A 615 -7.36 22.27 -5.90
C VAL A 615 -8.20 21.68 -7.03
N ARG A 616 -7.84 21.96 -8.30
CA ARG A 616 -8.52 21.37 -9.46
C ARG A 616 -8.48 19.84 -9.39
N PHE A 617 -7.34 19.27 -9.04
CA PHE A 617 -7.13 17.83 -8.90
C PHE A 617 -8.11 17.19 -7.91
N PHE A 618 -8.12 17.64 -6.65
CA PHE A 618 -9.00 17.05 -5.63
C PHE A 618 -10.48 17.40 -5.84
N ALA A 619 -10.81 18.56 -6.41
CA ALA A 619 -12.19 18.87 -6.80
C ALA A 619 -12.70 17.92 -7.88
N THR A 620 -11.87 17.63 -8.88
CA THR A 620 -12.20 16.69 -9.96
C THR A 620 -12.38 15.27 -9.40
N GLU A 621 -11.45 14.79 -8.57
CA GLU A 621 -11.56 13.50 -7.89
C GLU A 621 -12.86 13.43 -7.07
N ALA A 622 -13.14 14.47 -6.29
CA ALA A 622 -14.34 14.53 -5.45
C ALA A 622 -15.62 14.45 -6.27
N LEU A 623 -15.71 15.19 -7.39
CA LEU A 623 -16.87 15.16 -8.30
C LEU A 623 -17.16 13.77 -8.84
N GLY A 624 -16.11 13.00 -9.15
CA GLY A 624 -16.21 11.57 -9.47
C GLY A 624 -16.80 10.77 -8.31
N ARG A 625 -16.17 10.86 -7.14
CA ARG A 625 -16.53 10.08 -5.95
C ARG A 625 -17.96 10.36 -5.45
N VAL A 626 -18.42 11.60 -5.52
CA VAL A 626 -19.79 12.01 -5.16
C VAL A 626 -20.82 11.73 -6.27
N ARG A 627 -20.38 11.24 -7.43
CA ARG A 627 -21.21 10.90 -8.60
C ARG A 627 -22.03 12.07 -9.13
N HIS A 628 -21.43 13.26 -9.21
CA HIS A 628 -22.12 14.46 -9.67
C HIS A 628 -22.07 14.59 -11.20
N THR A 629 -23.05 14.01 -11.89
CA THR A 629 -23.08 13.91 -13.36
C THR A 629 -23.06 15.24 -14.10
N ALA A 630 -23.59 16.32 -13.50
CA ALA A 630 -23.56 17.65 -14.10
C ALA A 630 -22.14 18.24 -14.24
N ALA A 631 -21.13 17.69 -13.54
CA ALA A 631 -19.74 18.07 -13.72
C ALA A 631 -19.08 17.48 -14.99
N ALA A 632 -19.74 16.59 -15.73
CA ALA A 632 -19.10 15.93 -16.86
C ALA A 632 -18.61 16.92 -17.94
N ALA A 633 -19.42 17.92 -18.31
CA ALA A 633 -19.00 18.95 -19.26
C ALA A 633 -17.92 19.91 -18.69
N PRO A 634 -18.06 20.47 -17.47
CA PRO A 634 -16.99 21.22 -16.82
C PRO A 634 -15.65 20.49 -16.70
N ILE A 635 -15.66 19.17 -16.47
CA ILE A 635 -14.43 18.37 -16.42
C ILE A 635 -13.81 18.24 -17.81
N VAL A 636 -14.61 18.10 -18.87
CA VAL A 636 -14.13 18.12 -20.25
C VAL A 636 -13.47 19.47 -20.59
N GLU A 637 -14.04 20.58 -20.14
CA GLU A 637 -13.44 21.92 -20.30
C GLU A 637 -12.09 22.01 -19.59
N MET A 638 -12.01 21.61 -18.31
CA MET A 638 -10.75 21.57 -17.54
C MET A 638 -9.69 20.69 -18.22
N LEU A 639 -10.07 19.52 -18.75
CA LEU A 639 -9.17 18.64 -19.50
C LEU A 639 -8.70 19.27 -20.81
N GLY A 640 -9.57 20.03 -21.48
CA GLY A 640 -9.23 20.80 -22.68
C GLY A 640 -8.23 21.91 -22.41
N GLU A 641 -8.38 22.61 -21.28
CA GLU A 641 -7.42 23.62 -20.83
C GLU A 641 -6.10 22.98 -20.39
N ASN A 642 -6.14 21.85 -19.68
CA ASN A 642 -4.95 21.11 -19.28
C ASN A 642 -4.14 20.65 -20.50
N ASP A 643 -4.82 20.17 -21.54
CA ASP A 643 -4.24 19.64 -22.78
C ASP A 643 -3.09 18.65 -22.53
N ASP A 644 -3.29 17.74 -21.57
CA ASP A 644 -2.33 16.68 -21.19
C ASP A 644 -0.97 17.20 -20.63
N ARG A 645 -0.91 18.46 -20.17
CA ARG A 645 0.29 19.05 -19.55
C ARG A 645 0.53 18.53 -18.14
N ASP A 646 -0.50 18.55 -17.30
CA ASP A 646 -0.47 17.98 -15.96
C ASP A 646 -1.12 16.58 -15.98
N VAL A 647 -0.30 15.55 -15.75
CA VAL A 647 -0.75 14.15 -15.78
C VAL A 647 -1.72 13.81 -14.66
N TYR A 648 -1.63 14.51 -13.52
CA TYR A 648 -2.52 14.29 -12.38
C TYR A 648 -3.90 14.88 -12.65
N LEU A 649 -4.00 16.01 -13.35
CA LEU A 649 -5.28 16.53 -13.83
C LEU A 649 -5.92 15.62 -14.90
N ARG A 650 -5.13 15.03 -15.80
CA ARG A 650 -5.61 13.99 -16.72
C ARG A 650 -6.16 12.79 -15.95
N HIS A 651 -5.42 12.30 -14.95
CA HIS A 651 -5.84 11.19 -14.11
C HIS A 651 -7.15 11.47 -13.39
N ALA A 652 -7.24 12.57 -12.63
CA ALA A 652 -8.46 12.94 -11.93
C ALA A 652 -9.65 13.10 -12.89
N GLY A 653 -9.45 13.77 -14.03
CA GLY A 653 -10.50 13.99 -15.03
C GLY A 653 -10.98 12.68 -15.67
N SER A 654 -10.07 11.82 -16.12
CA SER A 654 -10.44 10.53 -16.71
C SER A 654 -11.10 9.58 -15.71
N LEU A 655 -10.63 9.57 -14.46
CA LEU A 655 -11.24 8.81 -13.36
C LEU A 655 -12.63 9.33 -13.01
N ALA A 656 -12.81 10.65 -12.92
CA ALA A 656 -14.11 11.24 -12.62
C ALA A 656 -15.11 11.01 -13.76
N LEU A 657 -14.69 11.19 -15.02
CA LEU A 657 -15.52 10.92 -16.19
C LEU A 657 -15.93 9.45 -16.27
N SER A 658 -15.04 8.49 -15.98
CA SER A 658 -15.40 7.07 -15.95
C SER A 658 -16.45 6.73 -14.88
N GLN A 659 -16.66 7.63 -13.92
CA GLN A 659 -17.56 7.47 -12.80
C GLN A 659 -18.90 8.18 -12.95
N ILE A 660 -18.99 9.20 -13.82
CA ILE A 660 -20.14 10.11 -13.91
C ILE A 660 -20.66 10.35 -15.34
N ALA A 661 -19.85 10.10 -16.36
CA ALA A 661 -20.24 10.36 -17.75
C ALA A 661 -20.96 9.15 -18.34
N GLU A 662 -21.98 9.42 -19.16
CA GLU A 662 -22.58 8.39 -20.01
C GLU A 662 -21.56 7.95 -21.08
N PRO A 663 -21.44 6.65 -21.40
CA PRO A 663 -20.48 6.18 -22.40
C PRO A 663 -20.64 6.86 -23.76
N SER A 664 -21.87 7.16 -24.17
CA SER A 664 -22.18 7.83 -25.44
C SER A 664 -21.62 9.26 -25.53
N MET A 665 -21.52 9.96 -24.39
CA MET A 665 -20.87 11.27 -24.32
C MET A 665 -19.38 11.12 -24.59
N LEU A 666 -18.72 10.16 -23.93
CA LEU A 666 -17.29 9.88 -24.10
C LEU A 666 -16.97 9.44 -25.53
N GLU A 667 -17.80 8.60 -26.15
CA GLU A 667 -17.68 8.23 -27.57
C GLU A 667 -17.77 9.45 -28.50
N GLY A 668 -18.66 10.40 -28.19
CA GLY A 668 -18.82 11.64 -28.94
C GLY A 668 -17.58 12.54 -28.90
N LEU A 669 -16.76 12.42 -27.85
CA LEU A 669 -15.51 13.18 -27.70
C LEU A 669 -14.42 12.74 -28.69
N ALA A 670 -14.56 11.64 -29.42
CA ALA A 670 -13.62 11.24 -30.47
C ALA A 670 -13.43 12.30 -31.58
N LYS A 671 -14.36 13.27 -31.70
CA LYS A 671 -14.28 14.39 -32.65
C LYS A 671 -13.89 15.72 -31.99
N HIS A 672 -13.56 15.72 -30.71
CA HIS A 672 -13.23 16.93 -29.97
C HIS A 672 -11.89 17.53 -30.47
N PRO A 673 -11.79 18.86 -30.62
CA PRO A 673 -10.57 19.50 -31.15
C PRO A 673 -9.34 19.33 -30.24
N SER A 674 -9.51 19.38 -28.91
CA SER A 674 -8.40 19.16 -27.98
C SER A 674 -7.95 17.70 -27.95
N ARG A 675 -6.64 17.49 -28.11
CA ARG A 675 -5.99 16.18 -27.98
C ARG A 675 -6.14 15.63 -26.56
N GLY A 676 -5.90 16.46 -25.52
CA GLY A 676 -6.02 16.04 -24.12
C GLY A 676 -7.40 15.49 -23.76
N VAL A 677 -8.47 16.09 -24.29
CA VAL A 677 -9.85 15.61 -24.09
C VAL A 677 -10.06 14.23 -24.73
N ARG A 678 -9.63 14.05 -25.99
CA ARG A 678 -9.77 12.76 -26.68
C ARG A 678 -9.04 11.65 -25.93
N LEU A 679 -7.80 11.93 -25.51
CA LEU A 679 -6.99 11.00 -24.73
C LEU A 679 -7.65 10.64 -23.38
N ALA A 680 -8.15 11.62 -22.64
CA ALA A 680 -8.82 11.38 -21.37
C ALA A 680 -10.13 10.58 -21.54
N ALA A 681 -10.88 10.80 -22.63
CA ALA A 681 -12.07 10.02 -22.96
C ALA A 681 -11.72 8.55 -23.27
N THR A 682 -10.61 8.31 -23.99
CA THR A 682 -10.08 6.96 -24.23
C THR A 682 -9.76 6.25 -22.91
N VAL A 683 -9.03 6.92 -22.01
CA VAL A 683 -8.69 6.37 -20.68
C VAL A 683 -9.93 6.16 -19.81
N ALA A 684 -10.91 7.06 -19.86
CA ALA A 684 -12.17 6.90 -19.13
C ALA A 684 -12.94 5.64 -19.61
N LEU A 685 -13.03 5.42 -20.93
CA LEU A 685 -13.65 4.22 -21.50
C LEU A 685 -12.86 2.94 -21.18
N ARG A 686 -11.52 3.00 -21.12
CA ARG A 686 -10.67 1.90 -20.61
C ARG A 686 -11.07 1.52 -19.20
N ARG A 687 -11.16 2.50 -18.29
CA ARG A 687 -11.55 2.27 -16.88
C ARG A 687 -12.96 1.68 -16.75
N MET A 688 -13.87 2.06 -17.65
CA MET A 688 -15.22 1.49 -17.72
C MET A 688 -15.26 0.08 -18.36
N LYS A 689 -14.16 -0.38 -18.96
CA LYS A 689 -14.10 -1.58 -19.81
C LYS A 689 -15.18 -1.56 -20.92
N HIS A 690 -15.43 -0.37 -21.49
CA HIS A 690 -16.55 -0.14 -22.41
C HIS A 690 -16.13 -0.27 -23.88
N PRO A 691 -16.87 -0.99 -24.74
CA PRO A 691 -16.50 -1.22 -26.14
C PRO A 691 -16.44 0.05 -27.00
N GLY A 692 -17.11 1.11 -26.59
CA GLY A 692 -17.07 2.42 -27.26
C GLY A 692 -15.66 3.01 -27.45
N VAL A 693 -14.65 2.50 -26.73
CA VAL A 693 -13.24 2.85 -26.96
C VAL A 693 -12.79 2.59 -28.41
N GLU A 694 -13.45 1.66 -29.13
CA GLU A 694 -13.16 1.38 -30.54
C GLU A 694 -13.28 2.62 -31.45
N ARG A 695 -14.05 3.63 -31.05
CA ARG A 695 -14.20 4.90 -31.79
C ARG A 695 -12.88 5.64 -31.95
N PHE A 696 -11.96 5.45 -31.01
CA PHE A 696 -10.67 6.14 -30.96
C PHE A 696 -9.57 5.42 -31.76
N LEU A 697 -9.81 4.19 -32.26
CA LEU A 697 -8.88 3.49 -33.15
C LEU A 697 -8.64 4.22 -34.48
N ALA A 698 -9.62 5.02 -34.91
CA ALA A 698 -9.57 5.82 -36.12
C ALA A 698 -9.03 7.25 -35.89
N ASP A 699 -8.54 7.57 -34.68
CA ASP A 699 -7.96 8.90 -34.41
C ASP A 699 -6.75 9.14 -35.32
N ALA A 700 -6.65 10.39 -35.80
CA ALA A 700 -5.55 10.83 -36.64
C ALA A 700 -4.23 10.91 -35.86
N ASP A 701 -4.29 11.14 -34.55
CA ASP A 701 -3.16 11.01 -33.64
C ASP A 701 -2.95 9.52 -33.31
N GLU A 702 -1.87 8.93 -33.83
CA GLU A 702 -1.56 7.52 -33.60
C GLU A 702 -1.32 7.19 -32.12
N GLY A 703 -0.96 8.16 -31.27
CA GLY A 703 -0.82 7.95 -29.83
C GLY A 703 -2.16 7.74 -29.13
N ILE A 704 -3.23 8.41 -29.57
CA ILE A 704 -4.59 8.16 -29.08
C ILE A 704 -5.10 6.82 -29.60
N ALA A 705 -4.87 6.54 -30.88
CA ALA A 705 -5.23 5.24 -31.46
C ALA A 705 -4.52 4.09 -30.72
N ALA A 706 -3.25 4.28 -30.35
CA ALA A 706 -2.47 3.30 -29.60
C ALA A 706 -3.02 3.13 -28.18
N GLU A 707 -3.42 4.20 -27.51
CA GLU A 707 -4.07 4.10 -26.20
C GLU A 707 -5.41 3.34 -26.28
N ALA A 708 -6.16 3.50 -27.36
CA ALA A 708 -7.38 2.74 -27.61
C ALA A 708 -7.09 1.26 -27.89
N ALA A 709 -6.04 0.95 -28.65
CA ALA A 709 -5.59 -0.42 -28.90
C ALA A 709 -5.16 -1.11 -27.60
N ARG A 710 -4.33 -0.44 -26.78
CA ARG A 710 -3.96 -0.86 -25.42
C ARG A 710 -5.20 -1.14 -24.57
N ALA A 711 -6.15 -0.21 -24.51
CA ALA A 711 -7.37 -0.39 -23.73
C ALA A 711 -8.18 -1.63 -24.15
N ILE A 712 -8.18 -1.99 -25.43
CA ILE A 712 -8.89 -3.16 -25.95
C ILE A 712 -8.12 -4.46 -25.67
N ASN A 713 -6.79 -4.43 -25.81
CA ASN A 713 -5.94 -5.61 -25.77
C ASN A 713 -5.46 -5.96 -24.36
N ASP A 714 -4.97 -4.96 -23.62
CA ASP A 714 -4.34 -5.14 -22.31
C ASP A 714 -5.27 -5.75 -21.27
N ASP A 715 -4.65 -6.27 -20.20
CA ASP A 715 -5.32 -6.82 -19.02
C ASP A 715 -6.39 -7.86 -19.39
N GLY A 716 -7.59 -7.77 -18.82
CA GLY A 716 -8.71 -8.67 -19.12
C GLY A 716 -9.34 -8.51 -20.51
N SER A 717 -8.79 -7.63 -21.36
CA SER A 717 -9.29 -7.19 -22.66
C SER A 717 -10.72 -6.60 -22.64
N ILE A 718 -11.05 -5.80 -23.65
CA ILE A 718 -12.44 -5.41 -23.95
C ILE A 718 -12.91 -6.28 -25.10
N ALA A 719 -13.31 -7.52 -24.79
CA ALA A 719 -13.61 -8.56 -25.78
C ALA A 719 -14.56 -8.12 -26.90
N ALA A 720 -15.56 -7.29 -26.59
CA ALA A 720 -16.51 -6.77 -27.58
C ALA A 720 -15.88 -5.81 -28.62
N ALA A 721 -14.76 -5.17 -28.30
CA ALA A 721 -14.04 -4.24 -29.19
C ALA A 721 -12.85 -4.89 -29.93
N VAL A 722 -12.44 -6.11 -29.55
CA VAL A 722 -11.36 -6.85 -30.24
C VAL A 722 -11.59 -7.00 -31.74
N PRO A 723 -12.81 -7.32 -32.24
CA PRO A 723 -13.06 -7.36 -33.68
C PRO A 723 -12.82 -6.02 -34.39
N ALA A 724 -13.04 -4.90 -33.71
CA ALA A 724 -12.78 -3.58 -34.27
C ALA A 724 -11.28 -3.29 -34.37
N LEU A 725 -10.52 -3.62 -33.33
CA LEU A 725 -9.06 -3.53 -33.34
C LEU A 725 -8.46 -4.37 -34.49
N ALA A 726 -8.90 -5.62 -34.62
CA ALA A 726 -8.42 -6.51 -35.68
C ALA A 726 -8.71 -5.97 -37.10
N ARG A 727 -9.85 -5.29 -37.30
CA ARG A 727 -10.20 -4.68 -38.59
C ARG A 727 -9.29 -3.52 -38.98
N VAL A 728 -8.55 -2.91 -38.06
CA VAL A 728 -7.63 -1.81 -38.41
C VAL A 728 -6.49 -2.33 -39.28
N LEU A 729 -6.12 -3.62 -39.15
CA LEU A 729 -5.12 -4.27 -39.99
C LEU A 729 -5.54 -4.20 -41.47
N GLY A 730 -4.82 -3.37 -42.24
CA GLY A 730 -5.06 -3.16 -43.68
C GLY A 730 -5.95 -1.98 -44.06
N THR A 731 -6.38 -1.14 -43.10
CA THR A 731 -7.23 0.03 -43.38
C THR A 731 -6.46 1.34 -43.56
N ARG A 732 -5.28 1.46 -42.94
CA ARG A 732 -4.36 2.59 -43.10
C ARG A 732 -2.91 2.16 -42.82
N PRO A 733 -1.90 2.88 -43.35
CA PRO A 733 -0.54 2.77 -42.85
C PRO A 733 -0.50 3.15 -41.37
N LEU A 734 0.18 2.36 -40.55
CA LEU A 734 0.38 2.60 -39.12
C LEU A 734 1.89 2.61 -38.85
N THR A 735 2.37 3.58 -38.09
CA THR A 735 3.80 3.72 -37.77
C THR A 735 4.11 3.63 -36.28
N ASN A 736 3.11 3.81 -35.42
CA ASN A 736 3.25 3.70 -33.98
C ASN A 736 3.45 2.23 -33.55
N GLU A 737 4.62 1.95 -33.00
CA GLU A 737 5.01 0.59 -32.57
C GLU A 737 4.05 0.01 -31.51
N PRO A 738 3.66 0.72 -30.43
CA PRO A 738 2.66 0.22 -29.49
C PRO A 738 1.33 -0.19 -30.12
N PHE A 739 0.87 0.51 -31.17
CA PHE A 739 -0.36 0.13 -31.88
C PHE A 739 -0.19 -1.19 -32.67
N LEU A 740 0.98 -1.38 -33.29
CA LEU A 740 1.26 -2.53 -34.14
C LEU A 740 1.43 -3.84 -33.37
N ARG A 741 1.78 -3.75 -32.08
CA ARG A 741 2.00 -4.86 -31.16
C ARG A 741 0.71 -5.31 -30.51
#